data_AF-J3PCR6-F1
#
_entry.id   AF-J3PCR6-F1
#
_cell.length_a   1.000
_cell.length_b   1.000
_cell.length_c   1.000
_cell.angle_alpha   90.00
_cell.angle_beta   90.00
_cell.angle_gamma   90.00
#
_symmetry.space_group_name_H-M   'P 1'
#
loop_
_entity.id
_entity.type
_entity.pdbx_description
1 polymer ?
#
loop_
_entity_poly.entity_id
_entity_poly.type
_entity_poly.pdbx_seq_one_letter_code
_entity_poly.pdbx_strand_id
1 'polypeptide(L)'
;MSMLSGIFGLGVSDPGAASVSQELSGLSLEHEHERGQQPDAPKVTSHGVVTFDITDKFVTAAKALKPGRLVKDGYFTLFESVGALEIMDPKMDSGCLADGEFPDPDYDVCRPLLPEEVIGIIDQLLCHEMAWHLGYPLSQTLLTNLYIENMLTPKPMTVDEADFVRDPISQASRPPMHTILRAYCLGLLKTCYYVNEGIKCEHYYEEEDFVSNQYNRSLLVDIDREEIREAIQEARALLHSMQSMFPPEIVQALDFRLELRYALLRAMELTDLRSHPESIKTPWIELKAVLEQIKASHYLGTPVPDAFSSKLQRRLASTMPPRPIVNIDFEDAYPRFQRLFEDGKELSDVLKYTDSQSLLNFVLWFQAKKPQPLIYIRTLLQSYVFKDNIILGSMSIRQIMDDDLSLVVLPCSQLLDHANDLVEAPHDPRFAMARQMEVFRQRAAQPYLDIFRAFCQNRCRIRRNFCHAIQEWELLQVDAEEVDQLLQVQLDEKPMVSQSSEPAYSLPLSSWAYLYKLRLMEWIVQLGFELEVYQPDELGGMYWYLAYLAQKRMQHVERIKAFTLQSMNDHRARLKGRDLPAAKEALFTRSLSYLRATMIDAAATTELSKALYCIYTALYRTGLVAPPPRPYSTDELRYEIRMRPFASIGLPELPAFDQFERQVKQQHLPTDDVLEAADRSVAAARKAYERIAKFTEREAFATGATHDRWTAGTTSCAKSAITASIAVMTLRKALSDTAKDGRGGQGLSSALKAEVPKPDKGYHEWWIVPRITRA
;
A
#
# COMPACT_ATOMS: atom_id res chain seq x y z
N MET A 1 25.90 11.97 -36.32
CA MET A 1 26.55 12.92 -37.24
C MET A 1 26.99 14.13 -36.44
N SER A 2 28.29 14.40 -36.49
CA SER A 2 28.97 15.59 -35.93
C SER A 2 28.74 16.83 -36.81
N MET A 3 29.13 18.01 -36.27
CA MET A 3 29.30 19.36 -36.87
C MET A 3 28.31 20.37 -36.27
N LEU A 4 28.67 21.49 -35.60
CA LEU A 4 29.77 22.47 -35.70
C LEU A 4 29.91 23.19 -34.33
N SER A 5 31.09 23.24 -33.69
CA SER A 5 32.19 24.24 -33.80
C SER A 5 32.11 25.40 -32.80
N GLY A 6 33.21 25.65 -32.08
CA GLY A 6 33.42 26.88 -31.31
C GLY A 6 34.67 26.85 -30.43
N ILE A 7 35.85 27.00 -31.04
CA ILE A 7 37.11 27.35 -30.35
C ILE A 7 37.20 28.89 -30.30
N PHE A 8 37.44 29.47 -29.13
CA PHE A 8 38.54 30.42 -28.86
C PHE A 8 38.52 30.81 -27.39
N GLY A 9 39.64 30.55 -26.70
CA GLY A 9 39.85 30.91 -25.31
C GLY A 9 40.22 32.37 -25.14
N LEU A 10 39.85 32.93 -24.00
CA LEU A 10 40.52 34.07 -23.35
C LEU A 10 40.50 33.78 -21.85
N GLY A 11 41.70 33.80 -21.27
CA GLY A 11 41.94 33.47 -19.88
C GLY A 11 41.26 34.44 -18.92
N VAL A 12 40.56 33.86 -17.95
CA VAL A 12 40.28 34.48 -16.67
C VAL A 12 40.59 33.44 -15.62
N SER A 13 41.57 33.73 -14.77
CA SER A 13 41.97 32.94 -13.62
C SER A 13 40.84 32.96 -12.58
N ASP A 14 40.10 31.85 -12.47
CA ASP A 14 39.08 31.67 -11.46
C ASP A 14 39.68 30.92 -10.23
N PRO A 15 39.68 31.49 -9.01
CA PRO A 15 40.26 30.85 -7.82
C PRO A 15 39.46 29.64 -7.31
N GLY A 16 38.31 29.31 -7.92
CA GLY A 16 37.41 28.23 -7.50
C GLY A 16 37.79 26.81 -7.91
N ALA A 17 38.78 26.62 -8.79
CA ALA A 17 39.19 25.29 -9.25
C ALA A 17 40.04 24.52 -8.22
N ALA A 18 40.60 25.20 -7.21
CA ALA A 18 41.46 24.58 -6.20
C ALA A 18 40.67 23.87 -5.08
N SER A 19 39.40 24.23 -4.84
CA SER A 19 38.59 23.60 -3.78
C SER A 19 37.91 22.30 -4.23
N VAL A 20 37.67 22.11 -5.53
CA VAL A 20 37.07 20.88 -6.07
C VAL A 20 38.10 19.75 -6.17
N SER A 21 39.39 20.08 -6.33
CA SER A 21 40.48 19.10 -6.33
C SER A 21 40.80 18.50 -4.95
N GLN A 22 40.37 19.12 -3.84
CA GLN A 22 40.58 18.59 -2.49
C GLN A 22 39.53 17.56 -2.06
N GLU A 23 38.32 17.59 -2.62
CA GLU A 23 37.28 16.58 -2.33
C GLU A 23 37.44 15.30 -3.16
N LEU A 24 38.12 15.37 -4.31
CA LEU A 24 38.46 14.18 -5.13
C LEU A 24 39.80 13.53 -4.75
N SER A 25 40.65 14.21 -3.96
CA SER A 25 41.90 13.62 -3.45
C SER A 25 41.70 12.66 -2.28
N GLY A 26 40.49 12.56 -1.72
CA GLY A 26 40.14 11.60 -0.67
C GLY A 26 40.03 10.15 -1.13
N LEU A 27 40.16 9.88 -2.44
CA LEU A 27 40.17 8.54 -3.04
C LEU A 27 41.59 8.02 -3.34
N SER A 28 42.64 8.74 -2.89
CA SER A 28 44.01 8.23 -2.97
C SER A 28 44.27 7.26 -1.82
N LEU A 29 44.26 5.97 -2.14
CA LEU A 29 44.69 4.86 -1.28
C LEU A 29 46.20 4.94 -0.99
N GLU A 30 46.60 5.88 -0.14
CA GLU A 30 47.90 5.83 0.55
C GLU A 30 47.67 6.17 2.03
N HIS A 31 47.01 5.25 2.74
CA HIS A 31 47.21 5.12 4.18
C HIS A 31 48.32 4.11 4.40
N GLU A 32 49.52 4.60 4.72
CA GLU A 32 50.58 3.79 5.31
C GLU A 32 50.11 3.32 6.69
N HIS A 33 49.38 2.21 6.76
CA HIS A 33 49.24 1.47 8.00
C HIS A 33 50.60 0.85 8.36
N GLU A 34 51.03 1.10 9.59
CA GLU A 34 52.20 0.48 10.19
C GLU A 34 52.14 -1.04 9.97
N ARG A 35 53.22 -1.61 9.43
CA ARG A 35 53.34 -3.05 9.18
C ARG A 35 53.39 -3.82 10.50
N GLY A 36 52.24 -4.05 11.11
CA GLY A 36 52.02 -5.24 11.92
C GLY A 36 52.34 -6.48 11.08
N GLN A 37 52.90 -7.52 11.69
CA GLN A 37 53.21 -8.78 11.01
C GLN A 37 51.96 -9.25 10.24
N GLN A 38 52.03 -9.27 8.91
CA GLN A 38 51.00 -9.91 8.11
C GLN A 38 50.90 -11.36 8.58
N PRO A 39 49.71 -11.85 9.00
CA PRO A 39 49.56 -13.26 9.32
C PRO A 39 49.94 -14.09 8.08
N ASP A 40 50.66 -15.19 8.29
CA ASP A 40 51.01 -16.11 7.22
C ASP A 40 49.74 -16.53 6.47
N ALA A 41 49.79 -16.52 5.13
CA ALA A 41 48.65 -16.92 4.30
C ALA A 41 48.19 -18.33 4.72
N PRO A 42 46.87 -18.55 4.91
CA PRO A 42 46.36 -19.83 5.36
C PRO A 42 46.73 -20.93 4.35
N LYS A 43 47.41 -21.98 4.82
CA LYS A 43 47.70 -23.17 4.01
C LYS A 43 46.41 -23.96 3.82
N VAL A 44 45.65 -23.63 2.77
CA VAL A 44 44.44 -24.37 2.38
C VAL A 44 44.86 -25.69 1.76
N THR A 45 44.95 -26.74 2.58
CA THR A 45 45.13 -28.12 2.11
C THR A 45 43.81 -28.86 2.25
N SER A 46 43.04 -28.96 1.17
CA SER A 46 41.89 -29.86 1.08
C SER A 46 42.25 -31.09 0.26
N HIS A 47 41.74 -32.25 0.67
CA HIS A 47 41.99 -33.51 -0.05
C HIS A 47 41.48 -33.40 -1.50
N GLY A 48 42.39 -33.54 -2.47
CA GLY A 48 42.06 -33.51 -3.89
C GLY A 48 42.17 -32.13 -4.58
N VAL A 49 42.56 -31.07 -3.87
CA VAL A 49 42.80 -29.74 -4.48
C VAL A 49 44.29 -29.44 -4.52
N VAL A 50 44.79 -29.08 -5.72
CA VAL A 50 46.18 -28.61 -5.93
C VAL A 50 46.14 -27.09 -6.14
N THR A 51 46.88 -26.34 -5.33
CA THR A 51 46.94 -24.87 -5.39
C THR A 51 48.25 -24.40 -6.02
N PHE A 52 48.21 -23.31 -6.80
CA PHE A 52 49.36 -22.66 -7.42
C PHE A 52 49.31 -21.15 -7.16
N ASP A 53 50.41 -20.54 -6.72
CA ASP A 53 50.50 -19.10 -6.56
C ASP A 53 50.72 -18.41 -7.92
N ILE A 54 49.85 -17.43 -8.23
CA ILE A 54 49.91 -16.62 -9.45
C ILE A 54 50.06 -15.12 -9.19
N THR A 55 50.32 -14.72 -7.94
CA THR A 55 50.33 -13.31 -7.49
C THR A 55 51.28 -12.46 -8.32
N ASP A 56 52.56 -12.85 -8.44
CA ASP A 56 53.57 -12.12 -9.21
C ASP A 56 53.22 -12.00 -10.70
N LYS A 57 52.67 -13.07 -11.28
CA LYS A 57 52.24 -13.08 -12.69
C LYS A 57 51.09 -12.10 -12.92
N PHE A 58 50.12 -12.09 -12.01
CA PHE A 58 48.94 -11.23 -12.09
C PHE A 58 49.31 -9.74 -11.92
N VAL A 59 50.11 -9.41 -10.91
CA VAL A 59 50.58 -8.03 -10.66
C VAL A 59 51.40 -7.50 -11.84
N THR A 60 52.25 -8.35 -12.45
CA THR A 60 53.04 -7.98 -13.64
C THR A 60 52.14 -7.68 -14.84
N ALA A 61 51.12 -8.51 -15.09
CA ALA A 61 50.17 -8.28 -16.17
C ALA A 61 49.32 -7.02 -15.95
N ALA A 62 48.88 -6.76 -14.71
CA ALA A 62 48.09 -5.58 -14.35
C ALA A 62 48.87 -4.27 -14.61
N LYS A 63 50.18 -4.23 -14.36
CA LYS A 63 51.05 -3.07 -14.65
C LYS A 63 51.10 -2.67 -16.13
N ALA A 64 50.74 -3.57 -17.05
CA ALA A 64 50.67 -3.25 -18.48
C ALA A 64 49.40 -2.46 -18.87
N LEU A 65 48.42 -2.34 -17.98
CA LEU A 65 47.18 -1.61 -18.24
C LEU A 65 47.39 -0.09 -18.13
N LYS A 66 46.88 0.64 -19.12
CA LYS A 66 46.88 2.12 -19.09
C LYS A 66 45.76 2.64 -18.18
N PRO A 67 45.89 3.84 -17.58
CA PRO A 67 44.81 4.49 -16.85
C PRO A 67 43.50 4.53 -17.65
N GLY A 68 42.37 4.23 -17.00
CA GLY A 68 41.05 4.15 -17.64
C GLY A 68 40.78 2.85 -18.42
N ARG A 69 41.69 1.88 -18.42
CA ARG A 69 41.45 0.54 -18.97
C ARG A 69 41.01 -0.42 -17.87
N LEU A 70 40.02 -1.26 -18.21
CA LEU A 70 39.49 -2.31 -17.37
C LEU A 70 39.48 -3.62 -18.16
N VAL A 71 39.97 -4.69 -17.55
CA VAL A 71 39.84 -6.05 -18.09
C VAL A 71 38.62 -6.68 -17.43
N LYS A 72 37.62 -7.02 -18.24
CA LYS A 72 36.39 -7.68 -17.81
C LYS A 72 35.89 -8.56 -18.94
N ASP A 73 34.94 -9.42 -18.62
CA ASP A 73 34.18 -10.13 -19.65
C ASP A 73 33.44 -9.15 -20.59
N GLY A 74 33.19 -9.57 -21.83
CA GLY A 74 32.50 -8.76 -22.83
C GLY A 74 31.07 -8.40 -22.41
N TYR A 75 30.37 -9.31 -21.74
CA TYR A 75 28.97 -9.17 -21.32
C TYR A 75 28.81 -8.53 -19.94
N PHE A 76 29.82 -8.59 -19.06
CA PHE A 76 29.77 -7.94 -17.74
C PHE A 76 29.61 -6.42 -17.89
N THR A 77 28.63 -5.81 -17.22
CA THR A 77 28.44 -4.35 -17.24
C THR A 77 28.95 -3.72 -15.94
N LEU A 78 29.49 -2.51 -16.01
CA LEU A 78 29.92 -1.79 -14.80
C LEU A 78 28.75 -1.41 -13.88
N PHE A 79 27.52 -1.46 -14.38
CA PHE A 79 26.34 -1.30 -13.54
C PHE A 79 26.18 -2.48 -12.58
N GLU A 80 26.52 -3.71 -13.00
CA GLU A 80 26.48 -4.89 -12.13
C GLU A 80 27.49 -4.80 -10.97
N SER A 81 28.62 -4.10 -11.16
CA SER A 81 29.59 -3.88 -10.08
C SER A 81 29.14 -2.90 -8.99
N VAL A 82 28.07 -2.13 -9.19
CA VAL A 82 27.60 -1.14 -8.20
C VAL A 82 27.12 -1.82 -6.89
N GLY A 83 26.70 -3.10 -6.96
CA GLY A 83 26.31 -3.89 -5.81
C GLY A 83 27.42 -4.74 -5.19
N ALA A 84 28.69 -4.58 -5.62
CA ALA A 84 29.79 -5.39 -5.11
C ALA A 84 30.15 -5.02 -3.65
N LEU A 85 30.53 -6.03 -2.86
CA LEU A 85 31.11 -5.83 -1.53
C LEU A 85 32.62 -5.59 -1.63
N GLU A 86 33.13 -4.75 -0.74
CA GLU A 86 34.55 -4.44 -0.62
C GLU A 86 35.12 -5.09 0.63
N ILE A 87 36.06 -6.03 0.45
CA ILE A 87 36.72 -6.74 1.55
C ILE A 87 37.68 -5.76 2.25
N MET A 88 37.78 -5.85 3.59
CA MET A 88 38.50 -4.90 4.46
C MET A 88 37.90 -3.50 4.57
N ASP A 89 36.71 -3.23 4.02
CA ASP A 89 35.97 -2.01 4.33
C ASP A 89 35.06 -2.27 5.56
N PRO A 90 35.19 -1.52 6.67
CA PRO A 90 34.43 -1.76 7.89
C PRO A 90 32.90 -1.65 7.75
N LYS A 91 32.39 -0.99 6.70
CA LYS A 91 30.96 -0.84 6.43
C LYS A 91 30.44 -1.90 5.47
N MET A 92 31.28 -2.42 4.58
CA MET A 92 30.88 -3.38 3.54
C MET A 92 31.23 -4.84 3.90
N ASP A 93 32.24 -5.05 4.75
CA ASP A 93 32.74 -6.37 5.10
C ASP A 93 32.43 -6.73 6.56
N SER A 94 31.51 -7.68 6.74
CA SER A 94 31.18 -8.24 8.07
C SER A 94 32.33 -9.00 8.75
N GLY A 95 33.38 -9.35 8.00
CA GLY A 95 34.61 -9.98 8.51
C GLY A 95 35.68 -8.97 8.93
N CYS A 96 35.51 -7.68 8.65
CA CYS A 96 36.45 -6.62 9.03
C CYS A 96 36.21 -6.19 10.49
N LEU A 97 36.94 -6.83 11.41
CA LEU A 97 36.82 -6.58 12.86
C LEU A 97 37.66 -5.39 13.30
N ALA A 98 37.14 -4.63 14.27
CA ALA A 98 37.94 -3.62 14.96
C ALA A 98 39.00 -4.28 15.86
N ASP A 99 40.06 -3.54 16.19
CA ASP A 99 41.11 -4.04 17.07
C ASP A 99 40.54 -4.48 18.43
N GLY A 100 40.76 -5.75 18.78
CA GLY A 100 40.27 -6.37 20.02
C GLY A 100 38.85 -6.95 19.95
N GLU A 101 38.17 -6.87 18.80
CA GLU A 101 36.86 -7.49 18.60
C GLU A 101 36.99 -8.98 18.22
N PHE A 102 36.31 -9.86 18.96
CA PHE A 102 36.26 -11.28 18.61
C PHE A 102 35.21 -11.59 17.53
N PRO A 103 35.46 -12.61 16.67
CA PRO A 103 34.53 -12.95 15.61
C PRO A 103 33.17 -13.43 16.10
N ASP A 104 33.17 -14.17 17.21
CA ASP A 104 31.95 -14.72 17.80
C ASP A 104 31.46 -13.85 18.96
N PRO A 105 30.15 -13.86 19.24
CA PRO A 105 29.60 -13.21 20.42
C PRO A 105 29.98 -13.95 21.71
N ASP A 106 30.29 -13.21 22.78
CA ASP A 106 30.81 -13.72 24.06
C ASP A 106 29.71 -14.25 25.02
N TYR A 107 28.53 -14.59 24.50
CA TYR A 107 27.36 -14.98 25.31
C TYR A 107 27.09 -16.50 25.27
N ASP A 108 27.05 -17.14 26.43
CA ASP A 108 26.73 -18.57 26.57
C ASP A 108 25.22 -18.80 26.75
N VAL A 109 24.60 -19.49 25.79
CA VAL A 109 23.16 -19.86 25.83
C VAL A 109 22.83 -20.94 26.85
N CYS A 110 23.83 -21.69 27.35
CA CYS A 110 23.64 -22.74 28.35
C CYS A 110 23.67 -22.20 29.79
N ARG A 111 23.99 -20.92 30.00
CA ARG A 111 23.98 -20.33 31.34
C ARG A 111 22.59 -20.43 31.98
N PRO A 112 22.46 -20.65 33.30
CA PRO A 112 21.18 -20.58 33.99
C PRO A 112 20.52 -19.21 33.80
N LEU A 113 19.21 -19.20 33.59
CA LEU A 113 18.41 -17.99 33.44
C LEU A 113 17.46 -17.84 34.61
N LEU A 114 17.33 -16.61 35.09
CA LEU A 114 16.25 -16.22 35.99
C LEU A 114 14.93 -16.10 35.21
N PRO A 115 13.77 -16.35 35.85
CA PRO A 115 12.46 -16.12 35.21
C PRO A 115 12.30 -14.71 34.63
N GLU A 116 12.80 -13.68 35.33
CA GLU A 116 12.79 -12.29 34.90
C GLU A 116 13.64 -12.07 33.64
N GLU A 117 14.77 -12.77 33.51
CA GLU A 117 15.62 -12.73 32.31
C GLU A 117 14.91 -13.38 31.11
N VAL A 118 14.18 -14.49 31.32
CA VAL A 118 13.37 -15.12 30.26
C VAL A 118 12.28 -14.17 29.78
N ILE A 119 11.59 -13.48 30.69
CA ILE A 119 10.62 -12.44 30.35
C ILE A 119 11.28 -11.35 29.51
N GLY A 120 12.45 -10.84 29.93
CA GLY A 120 13.16 -9.79 29.20
C GLY A 120 13.62 -10.22 27.79
N ILE A 121 14.11 -11.45 27.64
CA ILE A 121 14.48 -12.00 26.32
C ILE A 121 13.25 -12.14 25.43
N ILE A 122 12.14 -12.67 25.96
CA ILE A 122 10.88 -12.82 25.22
C ILE A 122 10.33 -11.46 24.78
N ASP A 123 10.34 -10.46 25.65
CA ASP A 123 9.82 -9.13 25.34
C ASP A 123 10.66 -8.43 24.27
N GLN A 124 11.99 -8.62 24.30
CA GLN A 124 12.86 -8.15 23.23
C GLN A 124 12.61 -8.89 21.90
N LEU A 125 12.33 -10.20 21.94
CA LEU A 125 11.94 -10.97 20.76
C LEU A 125 10.59 -10.52 20.17
N LEU A 126 9.61 -10.14 21.00
CA LEU A 126 8.38 -9.51 20.54
C LEU A 126 8.67 -8.20 19.79
N CYS A 127 9.58 -7.38 20.32
CA CYS A 127 9.99 -6.15 19.66
C CYS A 127 10.65 -6.44 18.30
N HIS A 128 11.55 -7.42 18.22
CA HIS A 128 12.17 -7.80 16.95
C HIS A 128 11.19 -8.44 15.95
N GLU A 129 10.20 -9.21 16.41
CA GLU A 129 9.11 -9.72 15.56
C GLU A 129 8.28 -8.57 14.98
N MET A 130 7.93 -7.57 15.79
CA MET A 130 7.21 -6.40 15.28
C MET A 130 8.06 -5.56 14.33
N ALA A 131 9.37 -5.41 14.60
CA ALA A 131 10.28 -4.77 13.65
C ALA A 131 10.29 -5.52 12.31
N TRP A 132 10.30 -6.85 12.33
CA TRP A 132 10.17 -7.65 11.10
C TRP A 132 8.83 -7.41 10.40
N HIS A 133 7.70 -7.37 11.12
CA HIS A 133 6.39 -7.01 10.57
C HIS A 133 6.33 -5.59 9.94
N LEU A 134 7.21 -4.68 10.36
CA LEU A 134 7.36 -3.34 9.77
C LEU A 134 8.21 -3.33 8.49
N GLY A 135 8.74 -4.49 8.07
CA GLY A 135 9.50 -4.66 6.83
C GLY A 135 11.02 -4.69 7.02
N TYR A 136 11.53 -4.65 8.26
CA TYR A 136 12.96 -4.80 8.49
C TYR A 136 13.41 -6.26 8.28
N PRO A 137 14.58 -6.52 7.66
CA PRO A 137 15.11 -7.86 7.45
C PRO A 137 15.26 -8.71 8.72
N LEU A 138 15.14 -10.03 8.58
CA LEU A 138 15.40 -10.99 9.66
C LEU A 138 16.84 -10.89 10.22
N SER A 139 17.81 -10.54 9.38
CA SER A 139 19.23 -10.33 9.75
C SER A 139 19.45 -9.18 10.74
N GLN A 140 18.54 -8.21 10.79
CA GLN A 140 18.60 -7.07 11.71
C GLN A 140 17.64 -7.21 12.90
N THR A 141 16.88 -8.30 12.96
CA THR A 141 15.80 -8.50 13.94
C THR A 141 15.94 -9.86 14.62
N LEU A 142 15.12 -10.85 14.27
CA LEU A 142 15.04 -12.14 14.96
C LEU A 142 16.34 -12.96 14.88
N LEU A 143 17.05 -12.93 13.74
CA LEU A 143 18.30 -13.68 13.56
C LEU A 143 19.51 -13.02 14.25
N THR A 144 19.28 -11.96 15.03
CA THR A 144 20.29 -11.39 15.92
C THR A 144 20.31 -12.10 17.28
N ASN A 145 19.29 -12.89 17.62
CA ASN A 145 19.23 -13.60 18.89
C ASN A 145 20.04 -14.91 18.88
N LEU A 146 20.92 -15.10 19.86
CA LEU A 146 21.79 -16.28 19.93
C LEU A 146 21.03 -17.60 20.18
N TYR A 147 19.92 -17.57 20.93
CA TYR A 147 19.11 -18.78 21.15
C TYR A 147 18.44 -19.23 19.85
N ILE A 148 17.90 -18.30 19.06
CA ILE A 148 17.34 -18.59 17.74
C ILE A 148 18.42 -19.15 16.81
N GLU A 149 19.59 -18.52 16.73
CA GLU A 149 20.67 -19.00 15.85
C GLU A 149 21.14 -20.42 16.20
N ASN A 150 21.35 -20.70 17.50
CA ASN A 150 21.78 -22.02 17.96
C ASN A 150 20.68 -23.08 17.79
N MET A 151 19.40 -22.68 17.88
CA MET A 151 18.26 -23.55 17.58
C MET A 151 18.17 -23.90 16.10
N LEU A 152 18.48 -22.96 15.20
CA LEU A 152 18.34 -23.13 13.75
C LEU A 152 19.59 -23.71 13.06
N THR A 153 20.73 -23.77 13.74
CA THR A 153 22.01 -24.17 13.15
C THR A 153 22.69 -25.31 13.91
N PRO A 154 22.86 -26.52 13.30
CA PRO A 154 22.33 -26.95 11.99
C PRO A 154 20.80 -26.99 11.93
N LYS A 155 20.27 -27.01 10.69
CA LYS A 155 18.83 -27.05 10.37
C LYS A 155 18.15 -28.21 11.10
N PRO A 156 17.19 -27.95 12.00
CA PRO A 156 16.44 -29.01 12.68
C PRO A 156 15.39 -29.63 11.76
N MET A 157 15.21 -30.95 11.85
CA MET A 157 14.18 -31.70 11.14
C MET A 157 13.04 -32.16 12.05
N THR A 158 13.28 -32.23 13.37
CA THR A 158 12.28 -32.62 14.38
C THR A 158 12.17 -31.55 15.46
N VAL A 159 11.08 -31.58 16.24
CA VAL A 159 10.95 -30.69 17.42
C VAL A 159 12.15 -30.86 18.36
N ASP A 160 12.56 -32.09 18.66
CA ASP A 160 13.66 -32.37 19.59
C ASP A 160 15.01 -31.81 19.12
N GLU A 161 15.25 -31.82 17.81
CA GLU A 161 16.46 -31.23 17.22
C GLU A 161 16.46 -29.69 17.24
N ALA A 162 15.27 -29.06 17.26
CA ALA A 162 15.10 -27.62 17.34
C ALA A 162 15.39 -27.12 18.77
N ASP A 163 16.67 -27.12 19.13
CA ASP A 163 17.14 -26.81 20.47
C ASP A 163 18.44 -26.01 20.46
N PHE A 164 18.53 -25.02 21.34
CA PHE A 164 19.78 -24.28 21.57
C PHE A 164 20.69 -24.99 22.59
N VAL A 165 20.18 -25.96 23.36
CA VAL A 165 20.97 -26.88 24.18
C VAL A 165 21.04 -28.24 23.49
N ARG A 166 22.18 -28.54 22.88
CA ARG A 166 22.38 -29.73 22.02
C ARG A 166 23.14 -30.88 22.68
N ASP A 167 23.85 -30.61 23.77
CA ASP A 167 24.59 -31.66 24.48
C ASP A 167 23.61 -32.60 25.22
N PRO A 168 23.63 -33.93 24.97
CA PRO A 168 22.66 -34.86 25.55
C PRO A 168 22.65 -34.87 27.09
N ILE A 169 23.79 -34.63 27.73
CA ILE A 169 23.91 -34.58 29.19
C ILE A 169 23.20 -33.32 29.72
N SER A 170 23.43 -32.19 29.05
CA SER A 170 22.79 -30.91 29.35
C SER A 170 21.30 -30.90 29.03
N GLN A 171 20.85 -31.67 28.03
CA GLN A 171 19.42 -31.87 27.74
C GLN A 171 18.69 -32.64 28.84
N ALA A 172 19.30 -33.70 29.37
CA ALA A 172 18.71 -34.52 30.43
C ALA A 172 18.53 -33.77 31.76
N SER A 173 19.34 -32.72 32.01
CA SER A 173 19.26 -31.85 33.19
C SER A 173 18.89 -30.41 32.84
N ARG A 174 18.05 -30.22 31.81
CA ARG A 174 17.66 -28.89 31.32
C ARG A 174 16.98 -28.05 32.42
N PRO A 175 17.43 -26.80 32.65
CA PRO A 175 16.73 -25.89 33.54
C PRO A 175 15.31 -25.57 33.02
N PRO A 176 14.29 -25.48 33.89
CA PRO A 176 12.91 -25.21 33.46
C PRO A 176 12.73 -23.94 32.62
N MET A 177 13.52 -22.90 32.92
CA MET A 177 13.51 -21.63 32.19
C MET A 177 13.94 -21.78 30.72
N HIS A 178 14.89 -22.68 30.44
CA HIS A 178 15.31 -22.99 29.07
C HIS A 178 14.20 -23.71 28.31
N THR A 179 13.44 -24.60 28.96
CA THR A 179 12.27 -25.27 28.36
C THR A 179 11.19 -24.25 27.98
N ILE A 180 10.90 -23.29 28.86
CA ILE A 180 9.93 -22.23 28.62
C ILE A 180 10.37 -21.32 27.47
N LEU A 181 11.63 -20.85 27.49
CA LEU A 181 12.18 -20.02 26.41
C LEU A 181 12.19 -20.76 25.07
N ARG A 182 12.56 -22.05 25.07
CA ARG A 182 12.53 -22.89 23.87
C ARG A 182 11.13 -23.00 23.30
N ALA A 183 10.13 -23.34 24.11
CA ALA A 183 8.75 -23.46 23.66
C ALA A 183 8.24 -22.15 23.05
N TYR A 184 8.57 -21.01 23.66
CA TYR A 184 8.26 -19.71 23.10
C TYR A 184 8.93 -19.47 21.73
N CYS A 185 10.23 -19.76 21.62
CA CYS A 185 10.98 -19.60 20.36
C CYS A 185 10.46 -20.51 19.25
N LEU A 186 10.07 -21.75 19.55
CA LEU A 186 9.43 -22.66 18.59
C LEU A 186 8.13 -22.05 18.04
N GLY A 187 7.27 -21.56 18.93
CA GLY A 187 6.03 -20.88 18.56
C GLY A 187 6.28 -19.64 17.70
N LEU A 188 7.23 -18.79 18.10
CA LEU A 188 7.62 -17.58 17.37
C LEU A 188 8.07 -17.90 15.96
N LEU A 189 9.05 -18.79 15.81
CA LEU A 189 9.61 -19.14 14.51
C LEU A 189 8.56 -19.75 13.58
N LYS A 190 7.70 -20.62 14.11
CA LYS A 190 6.61 -21.21 13.32
C LYS A 190 5.53 -20.20 12.95
N THR A 191 5.18 -19.25 13.82
CA THR A 191 4.30 -18.14 13.45
C THR A 191 4.94 -17.29 12.34
N CYS A 192 6.23 -16.95 12.45
CA CYS A 192 6.96 -16.22 11.42
C CYS A 192 6.99 -16.99 10.10
N TYR A 193 7.13 -18.31 10.10
CA TYR A 193 7.00 -19.12 8.90
C TYR A 193 5.65 -18.91 8.20
N TYR A 194 4.53 -19.07 8.92
CA TYR A 194 3.20 -18.90 8.35
C TYR A 194 2.95 -17.47 7.84
N VAL A 195 3.41 -16.46 8.57
CA VAL A 195 3.34 -15.06 8.14
C VAL A 195 4.14 -14.87 6.83
N ASN A 196 5.37 -15.39 6.78
CA ASN A 196 6.25 -15.22 5.62
C ASN A 196 5.68 -15.93 4.37
N GLU A 197 5.22 -17.18 4.52
CA GLU A 197 4.57 -17.91 3.43
C GLU A 197 3.25 -17.26 3.01
N GLY A 198 2.45 -16.78 3.96
CA GLY A 198 1.22 -16.04 3.67
C GLY A 198 1.46 -14.75 2.89
N ILE A 199 2.58 -14.06 3.14
CA ILE A 199 2.98 -12.89 2.34
C ILE A 199 3.44 -13.32 0.95
N LYS A 200 4.29 -14.35 0.84
CA LYS A 200 4.83 -14.84 -0.44
C LYS A 200 3.77 -15.40 -1.38
N CYS A 201 2.68 -15.93 -0.85
CA CYS A 201 1.55 -16.44 -1.64
C CYS A 201 0.70 -15.33 -2.28
N GLU A 202 0.88 -14.08 -1.87
CA GLU A 202 0.05 -12.96 -2.30
C GLU A 202 0.90 -11.86 -2.97
N HIS A 203 0.24 -10.85 -3.54
CA HIS A 203 0.97 -9.75 -4.18
C HIS A 203 1.53 -8.76 -3.15
N TYR A 204 2.86 -8.60 -3.14
CA TYR A 204 3.62 -7.62 -2.36
C TYR A 204 4.89 -7.21 -3.12
N TYR A 205 5.55 -6.14 -2.68
CA TYR A 205 6.83 -5.70 -3.23
C TYR A 205 7.99 -6.02 -2.26
N GLU A 206 8.85 -6.97 -2.64
CA GLU A 206 10.06 -7.36 -1.89
C GLU A 206 10.99 -6.14 -1.70
N GLU A 207 11.58 -6.01 -0.51
CA GLU A 207 12.44 -4.90 -0.08
C GLU A 207 11.79 -3.50 -0.05
N GLU A 208 10.49 -3.40 -0.34
CA GLU A 208 9.70 -2.17 -0.20
C GLU A 208 8.60 -2.31 0.85
N ASP A 209 7.74 -3.32 0.70
CA ASP A 209 6.68 -3.63 1.67
C ASP A 209 7.17 -4.56 2.79
N PHE A 210 8.04 -5.52 2.43
CA PHE A 210 8.51 -6.57 3.32
C PHE A 210 9.79 -7.22 2.80
N VAL A 211 10.57 -7.84 3.69
CA VAL A 211 11.76 -8.62 3.34
C VAL A 211 11.50 -10.08 3.69
N SER A 212 11.28 -10.90 2.67
CA SER A 212 10.93 -12.32 2.82
C SER A 212 12.14 -13.24 2.95
N ASN A 213 13.35 -12.71 2.66
CA ASN A 213 14.60 -13.45 2.71
C ASN A 213 14.90 -14.02 4.11
N GLN A 214 15.15 -15.34 4.16
CA GLN A 214 15.42 -16.11 5.38
C GLN A 214 16.91 -16.42 5.57
N TYR A 215 17.79 -15.98 4.65
CA TYR A 215 19.25 -16.19 4.74
C TYR A 215 19.66 -17.66 4.92
N ASN A 216 18.93 -18.56 4.26
CA ASN A 216 19.09 -20.01 4.38
C ASN A 216 18.90 -20.56 5.82
N ARG A 217 18.11 -19.87 6.66
CA ARG A 217 17.65 -20.38 7.96
C ARG A 217 16.24 -20.95 7.80
N SER A 218 16.03 -22.16 8.31
CA SER A 218 14.71 -22.78 8.33
C SER A 218 13.87 -22.13 9.43
N LEU A 219 12.75 -21.51 9.09
CA LEU A 219 11.75 -21.06 10.08
C LEU A 219 10.90 -22.23 10.59
N LEU A 220 11.52 -23.40 10.83
CA LEU A 220 10.88 -24.64 11.24
C LEU A 220 9.83 -25.14 10.23
N VAL A 221 10.16 -25.05 8.93
CA VAL A 221 9.25 -25.45 7.85
C VAL A 221 8.84 -26.92 7.94
N ASP A 222 9.80 -27.81 8.24
CA ASP A 222 9.63 -29.27 8.23
C ASP A 222 8.96 -29.84 9.49
N ILE A 223 8.76 -29.02 10.53
CA ILE A 223 8.20 -29.43 11.81
C ILE A 223 6.70 -29.15 11.82
N ASP A 224 5.87 -30.09 12.27
CA ASP A 224 4.42 -29.89 12.31
C ASP A 224 4.00 -28.83 13.34
N ARG A 225 2.91 -28.13 13.04
CA ARG A 225 2.36 -27.09 13.92
C ARG A 225 1.84 -27.68 15.23
N GLU A 226 1.22 -28.85 15.20
CA GLU A 226 0.64 -29.47 16.39
C GLU A 226 1.73 -29.95 17.35
N GLU A 227 2.84 -30.51 16.86
CA GLU A 227 4.00 -30.85 17.72
C GLU A 227 4.55 -29.61 18.47
N ILE A 228 4.57 -28.44 17.80
CA ILE A 228 4.98 -27.19 18.43
C ILE A 228 3.94 -26.71 19.46
N ARG A 229 2.64 -26.88 19.18
CA ARG A 229 1.57 -26.56 20.14
C ARG A 229 1.62 -27.44 21.37
N GLU A 230 1.91 -28.73 21.21
CA GLU A 230 2.14 -29.68 22.30
C GLU A 230 3.33 -29.23 23.15
N ALA A 231 4.46 -28.89 22.55
CA ALA A 231 5.63 -28.37 23.28
C ALA A 231 5.32 -27.08 24.08
N ILE A 232 4.48 -26.20 23.53
CA ILE A 232 4.00 -25.01 24.25
C ILE A 232 3.12 -25.40 25.44
N GLN A 233 2.18 -26.33 25.27
CA GLN A 233 1.30 -26.80 26.34
C GLN A 233 2.08 -27.52 27.45
N GLU A 234 3.08 -28.33 27.10
CA GLU A 234 3.97 -28.98 28.06
C GLU A 234 4.76 -27.94 28.87
N ALA A 235 5.29 -26.90 28.22
CA ALA A 235 5.99 -25.83 28.91
C ALA A 235 5.07 -25.05 29.87
N ARG A 236 3.80 -24.84 29.51
CA ARG A 236 2.80 -24.23 30.40
C ARG A 236 2.45 -25.14 31.58
N ALA A 237 2.28 -26.44 31.35
CA ALA A 237 2.04 -27.41 32.41
C ALA A 237 3.22 -27.48 33.39
N LEU A 238 4.46 -27.46 32.87
CA LEU A 238 5.67 -27.35 33.67
C LEU A 238 5.65 -26.07 34.51
N LEU A 239 5.39 -24.92 33.89
CA LEU A 239 5.33 -23.63 34.57
C LEU A 239 4.30 -23.61 35.72
N HIS A 240 3.11 -24.17 35.51
CA HIS A 240 2.09 -24.32 36.57
C HIS A 240 2.53 -25.24 37.70
N SER A 241 3.26 -26.33 37.41
CA SER A 241 3.81 -27.21 38.46
C SER A 241 4.81 -26.48 39.38
N MET A 242 5.41 -25.39 38.90
CA MET A 242 6.39 -24.57 39.61
C MET A 242 5.78 -23.38 40.35
N GLN A 243 4.46 -23.27 40.43
CA GLN A 243 3.77 -22.13 41.05
C GLN A 243 4.11 -21.92 42.53
N SER A 244 4.62 -22.94 43.23
CA SER A 244 5.10 -22.85 44.61
C SER A 244 6.54 -22.33 44.74
N MET A 245 7.34 -22.38 43.66
CA MET A 245 8.76 -22.00 43.66
C MET A 245 8.99 -20.55 43.27
N PHE A 246 8.09 -19.93 42.51
CA PHE A 246 8.21 -18.56 42.02
C PHE A 246 7.00 -17.72 42.39
N PRO A 247 7.13 -16.37 42.42
CA PRO A 247 6.00 -15.48 42.61
C PRO A 247 4.89 -15.75 41.58
N PRO A 248 3.60 -15.72 41.99
CA PRO A 248 2.49 -16.03 41.08
C PRO A 248 2.43 -15.08 39.88
N GLU A 249 2.86 -13.83 40.05
CA GLU A 249 2.91 -12.81 38.99
C GLU A 249 3.91 -13.19 37.88
N ILE A 250 5.08 -13.74 38.23
CA ILE A 250 6.10 -14.19 37.28
C ILE A 250 5.62 -15.41 36.49
N VAL A 251 5.02 -16.38 37.19
CA VAL A 251 4.45 -17.59 36.59
C VAL A 251 3.35 -17.21 35.60
N GLN A 252 2.45 -16.31 36.00
CA GLN A 252 1.37 -15.82 35.13
C GLN A 252 1.91 -15.00 33.93
N ALA A 253 2.95 -14.18 34.14
CA ALA A 253 3.58 -13.40 33.08
C ALA A 253 4.19 -14.29 31.99
N LEU A 254 4.89 -15.36 32.38
CA LEU A 254 5.45 -16.35 31.44
C LEU A 254 4.33 -17.16 30.76
N ASP A 255 3.26 -17.51 31.47
CA ASP A 255 2.14 -18.26 30.91
C ASP A 255 1.45 -17.48 29.78
N PHE A 256 1.17 -16.18 29.99
CA PHE A 256 0.57 -15.34 28.96
C PHE A 256 1.45 -15.18 27.71
N ARG A 257 2.78 -15.20 27.86
CA ARG A 257 3.72 -15.17 26.73
C ARG A 257 3.67 -16.47 25.91
N LEU A 258 3.52 -17.62 26.58
CA LEU A 258 3.30 -18.90 25.91
C LEU A 258 1.91 -19.00 25.28
N GLU A 259 0.86 -18.54 25.97
CA GLU A 259 -0.50 -18.44 25.43
C GLU A 259 -0.56 -17.58 24.18
N LEU A 260 0.18 -16.46 24.13
CA LEU A 260 0.26 -15.62 22.93
C LEU A 260 0.71 -16.43 21.71
N ARG A 261 1.74 -17.27 21.86
CA ARG A 261 2.25 -18.12 20.77
C ARG A 261 1.25 -19.20 20.38
N TYR A 262 0.60 -19.83 21.35
CA TYR A 262 -0.44 -20.80 21.10
C TYR A 262 -1.62 -20.19 20.32
N ALA A 263 -2.12 -19.03 20.76
CA ALA A 263 -3.22 -18.31 20.14
C ALA A 263 -2.86 -17.77 18.73
N LEU A 264 -1.62 -17.33 18.50
CA LEU A 264 -1.15 -16.90 17.17
C LEU A 264 -1.14 -18.09 16.19
N LEU A 265 -0.60 -19.24 16.59
CA LEU A 265 -0.61 -20.44 15.75
C LEU A 265 -2.05 -20.90 15.43
N ARG A 266 -2.97 -20.79 16.40
CA ARG A 266 -4.40 -21.03 16.18
C ARG A 266 -5.01 -20.01 15.20
N ALA A 267 -4.63 -18.74 15.26
CA ALA A 267 -5.08 -17.74 14.30
C ALA A 267 -4.60 -18.06 12.87
N MET A 268 -3.34 -18.51 12.72
CA MET A 268 -2.80 -18.95 11.43
C MET A 268 -3.54 -20.18 10.90
N GLU A 269 -3.85 -21.15 11.77
CA GLU A 269 -4.64 -22.35 11.42
C GLU A 269 -6.02 -21.99 10.84
N LEU A 270 -6.76 -21.13 11.53
CA LEU A 270 -8.15 -20.86 11.17
C LEU A 270 -8.30 -19.93 9.96
N THR A 271 -7.22 -19.28 9.52
CA THR A 271 -7.20 -18.36 8.37
C THR A 271 -7.78 -19.01 7.10
N ASP A 272 -7.62 -20.32 6.93
CA ASP A 272 -8.12 -21.05 5.76
C ASP A 272 -9.64 -21.32 5.80
N LEU A 273 -10.29 -21.18 6.96
CA LEU A 273 -11.72 -21.44 7.16
C LEU A 273 -12.61 -20.27 6.72
N ARG A 274 -12.41 -19.74 5.51
CA ARG A 274 -13.10 -18.55 4.99
C ARG A 274 -14.63 -18.63 5.01
N SER A 275 -15.21 -19.84 5.02
CA SER A 275 -16.65 -20.05 5.15
C SER A 275 -17.20 -19.89 6.59
N HIS A 276 -16.33 -19.75 7.59
CA HIS A 276 -16.67 -19.66 9.02
C HIS A 276 -16.04 -18.41 9.66
N PRO A 277 -16.49 -17.19 9.28
CA PRO A 277 -15.86 -15.93 9.73
C PRO A 277 -15.81 -15.76 11.26
N GLU A 278 -16.80 -16.27 12.00
CA GLU A 278 -16.80 -16.18 13.47
C GLU A 278 -15.70 -17.05 14.11
N SER A 279 -15.38 -18.19 13.50
CA SER A 279 -14.25 -19.04 13.92
C SER A 279 -12.92 -18.33 13.70
N ILE A 280 -12.74 -17.70 12.53
CA ILE A 280 -11.56 -16.87 12.22
C ILE A 280 -11.41 -15.73 13.23
N LYS A 281 -12.52 -15.10 13.62
CA LYS A 281 -12.53 -13.93 14.51
C LYS A 281 -12.10 -14.25 15.95
N THR A 282 -12.35 -15.48 16.40
CA THR A 282 -12.21 -15.87 17.82
C THR A 282 -10.76 -15.75 18.33
N PRO A 283 -9.73 -16.32 17.67
CA PRO A 283 -8.34 -16.16 18.11
C PRO A 283 -7.88 -14.70 18.20
N TRP A 284 -8.33 -13.82 17.30
CA TRP A 284 -7.95 -12.40 17.34
C TRP A 284 -8.51 -11.67 18.57
N ILE A 285 -9.68 -12.09 19.07
CA ILE A 285 -10.26 -11.56 20.31
C ILE A 285 -9.45 -12.03 21.51
N GLU A 286 -9.09 -13.32 21.54
CA GLU A 286 -8.26 -13.92 22.59
C GLU A 286 -6.88 -13.25 22.66
N LEU A 287 -6.23 -13.05 21.51
CA LEU A 287 -4.91 -12.41 21.39
C LEU A 287 -4.88 -11.01 21.99
N LYS A 288 -5.94 -10.21 21.82
CA LYS A 288 -6.02 -8.88 22.42
C LYS A 288 -6.00 -8.94 23.95
N ALA A 289 -6.80 -9.85 24.53
CA ALA A 289 -6.85 -10.02 25.98
C ALA A 289 -5.50 -10.49 26.55
N VAL A 290 -4.82 -11.42 25.86
CA VAL A 290 -3.49 -11.90 26.24
C VAL A 290 -2.46 -10.77 26.19
N LEU A 291 -2.45 -9.96 25.13
CA LEU A 291 -1.50 -8.87 24.97
C LEU A 291 -1.62 -7.80 26.07
N GLU A 292 -2.84 -7.51 26.54
CA GLU A 292 -3.07 -6.60 27.67
C GLU A 292 -2.39 -7.11 28.96
N GLN A 293 -2.41 -8.42 29.21
CA GLN A 293 -1.73 -9.03 30.35
C GLN A 293 -0.21 -9.04 30.21
N ILE A 294 0.30 -9.21 28.98
CA ILE A 294 1.74 -9.09 28.70
C ILE A 294 2.22 -7.67 28.99
N LYS A 295 1.48 -6.64 28.55
CA LYS A 295 1.80 -5.24 28.89
C LYS A 295 1.77 -4.99 30.38
N ALA A 296 0.74 -5.47 31.07
CA ALA A 296 0.62 -5.31 32.52
C ALA A 296 1.78 -5.95 33.29
N SER A 297 2.43 -6.97 32.72
CA SER A 297 3.54 -7.71 33.34
C SER A 297 4.92 -7.41 32.74
N HIS A 298 5.02 -6.48 31.78
CA HIS A 298 6.30 -6.14 31.12
C HIS A 298 7.39 -5.69 32.10
N TYR A 299 7.01 -4.94 33.14
CA TYR A 299 7.92 -4.42 34.16
C TYR A 299 8.67 -5.49 34.97
N LEU A 300 8.23 -6.76 34.90
CA LEU A 300 8.89 -7.89 35.55
C LEU A 300 10.11 -8.40 34.75
N GLY A 301 10.27 -7.97 33.49
CA GLY A 301 11.36 -8.39 32.63
C GLY A 301 12.69 -7.73 32.98
N THR A 302 13.75 -8.52 33.06
CA THR A 302 15.14 -8.03 33.14
C THR A 302 15.78 -8.13 31.75
N PRO A 303 16.17 -7.01 31.11
CA PRO A 303 16.80 -7.03 29.78
C PRO A 303 18.11 -7.83 29.77
N VAL A 304 18.31 -8.61 28.70
CA VAL A 304 19.54 -9.38 28.46
C VAL A 304 20.11 -8.99 27.08
N PRO A 305 20.70 -7.80 26.92
CA PRO A 305 21.16 -7.30 25.62
C PRO A 305 22.23 -8.21 24.98
N ASP A 306 23.08 -8.83 25.79
CA ASP A 306 24.15 -9.71 25.32
C ASP A 306 23.64 -11.00 24.63
N ALA A 307 22.35 -11.33 24.81
CA ALA A 307 21.70 -12.42 24.07
C ALA A 307 21.39 -12.07 22.60
N PHE A 308 21.67 -10.83 22.17
CA PHE A 308 21.44 -10.31 20.83
C PHE A 308 22.72 -9.70 20.24
N SER A 309 23.08 -10.06 19.01
CA SER A 309 24.32 -9.59 18.39
C SER A 309 24.20 -9.42 16.87
N SER A 310 24.68 -8.28 16.37
CA SER A 310 24.86 -8.04 14.93
C SER A 310 25.95 -8.93 14.32
N LYS A 311 26.86 -9.46 15.14
CA LYS A 311 27.94 -10.35 14.70
C LYS A 311 27.40 -11.60 14.00
N LEU A 312 26.18 -12.05 14.34
CA LEU A 312 25.55 -13.22 13.72
C LEU A 312 25.32 -13.04 12.21
N GLN A 313 25.25 -11.80 11.71
CA GLN A 313 25.08 -11.55 10.27
C GLN A 313 26.19 -12.15 9.41
N ARG A 314 27.41 -12.32 9.95
CA ARG A 314 28.52 -12.99 9.25
C ARG A 314 28.27 -14.46 8.93
N ARG A 315 27.35 -15.10 9.67
CA ARG A 315 26.97 -16.52 9.50
C ARG A 315 25.78 -16.69 8.56
N LEU A 316 25.18 -15.59 8.13
CA LEU A 316 24.03 -15.57 7.24
C LEU A 316 24.51 -15.59 5.78
N ALA A 317 23.76 -16.25 4.91
CA ALA A 317 24.01 -16.22 3.46
C ALA A 317 23.55 -14.85 2.90
N SER A 318 24.34 -13.80 3.13
CA SER A 318 24.04 -12.42 2.75
C SER A 318 25.03 -11.93 1.69
N THR A 319 24.50 -11.25 0.66
CA THR A 319 25.28 -10.46 -0.30
C THR A 319 25.20 -8.96 0.03
N MET A 320 24.59 -8.61 1.16
CA MET A 320 24.43 -7.22 1.61
C MET A 320 25.46 -6.90 2.70
N PRO A 321 25.89 -5.63 2.78
CA PRO A 321 26.70 -5.13 3.90
C PRO A 321 26.06 -5.42 5.27
N PRO A 322 26.87 -5.62 6.32
CA PRO A 322 26.36 -5.74 7.69
C PRO A 322 25.61 -4.46 8.09
N ARG A 323 24.49 -4.63 8.78
CA ARG A 323 23.66 -3.50 9.24
C ARG A 323 23.44 -3.57 10.76
N PRO A 324 23.25 -2.44 11.44
CA PRO A 324 22.94 -2.45 12.87
C PRO A 324 21.64 -3.20 13.16
N ILE A 325 21.53 -3.73 14.38
CA ILE A 325 20.27 -4.29 14.89
C ILE A 325 19.21 -3.19 14.91
N VAL A 326 18.00 -3.53 14.46
CA VAL A 326 16.86 -2.63 14.56
C VAL A 326 16.24 -2.78 15.95
N ASN A 327 16.41 -1.74 16.76
CA ASN A 327 15.82 -1.66 18.08
C ASN A 327 14.52 -0.85 18.01
N ILE A 328 13.43 -1.47 18.45
CA ILE A 328 12.18 -0.79 18.75
C ILE A 328 11.86 -1.09 20.22
N ASP A 329 11.37 -0.09 20.94
CA ASP A 329 11.05 -0.27 22.35
C ASP A 329 9.69 -0.98 22.51
N PHE A 330 9.49 -1.63 23.65
CA PHE A 330 8.24 -2.34 23.94
C PHE A 330 7.02 -1.41 23.89
N GLU A 331 7.16 -0.16 24.36
CA GLU A 331 6.09 0.84 24.31
C GLU A 331 5.72 1.26 22.87
N ASP A 332 6.62 1.09 21.90
CA ASP A 332 6.33 1.30 20.48
C ASP A 332 5.82 0.03 19.78
N ALA A 333 6.28 -1.15 20.21
CA ALA A 333 5.85 -2.43 19.66
C ALA A 333 4.44 -2.82 20.10
N TYR A 334 4.10 -2.63 21.38
CA TYR A 334 2.79 -2.95 21.96
C TYR A 334 1.60 -2.36 21.18
N PRO A 335 1.51 -1.03 20.93
CA PRO A 335 0.36 -0.46 20.23
C PRO A 335 0.26 -0.97 18.79
N ARG A 336 1.36 -1.42 18.19
CA ARG A 336 1.37 -2.01 16.84
C ARG A 336 0.84 -3.44 16.85
N PHE A 337 1.19 -4.26 17.85
CA PHE A 337 0.56 -5.57 18.03
C PHE A 337 -0.93 -5.45 18.36
N GLN A 338 -1.30 -4.50 19.22
CA GLN A 338 -2.70 -4.23 19.52
C GLN A 338 -3.47 -3.92 18.23
N ARG A 339 -2.90 -3.06 17.37
CA ARG A 339 -3.48 -2.75 16.06
C ARG A 339 -3.51 -3.95 15.13
N LEU A 340 -2.44 -4.75 15.07
CA LEU A 340 -2.38 -5.98 14.27
C LEU A 340 -3.55 -6.92 14.61
N PHE A 341 -3.84 -7.10 15.89
CA PHE A 341 -4.92 -7.98 16.35
C PHE A 341 -6.30 -7.37 16.14
N GLU A 342 -6.45 -6.06 16.34
CA GLU A 342 -7.69 -5.34 16.02
C GLU A 342 -8.01 -5.40 14.53
N ASP A 343 -7.01 -5.21 13.68
CA ASP A 343 -7.12 -5.30 12.23
C ASP A 343 -7.44 -6.74 11.79
N GLY A 344 -6.79 -7.76 12.35
CA GLY A 344 -7.09 -9.17 12.06
C GLY A 344 -8.52 -9.57 12.45
N LYS A 345 -9.01 -9.07 13.59
CA LYS A 345 -10.40 -9.26 14.05
C LYS A 345 -11.40 -8.63 13.09
N GLU A 346 -11.22 -7.37 12.73
CA GLU A 346 -12.12 -6.64 11.82
C GLU A 346 -12.07 -7.23 10.40
N LEU A 347 -10.90 -7.69 9.96
CA LEU A 347 -10.71 -8.21 8.62
C LEU A 347 -11.64 -9.39 8.30
N SER A 348 -11.96 -10.24 9.28
CA SER A 348 -12.93 -11.33 9.15
C SER A 348 -14.32 -10.88 8.69
N ASP A 349 -14.70 -9.62 8.94
CA ASP A 349 -16.00 -9.07 8.53
C ASP A 349 -16.09 -8.84 7.01
N VAL A 350 -14.96 -8.85 6.26
CA VAL A 350 -14.97 -8.80 4.78
C VAL A 350 -15.67 -10.00 4.15
N LEU A 351 -15.64 -11.15 4.84
CA LEU A 351 -16.26 -12.40 4.40
C LEU A 351 -17.80 -12.33 4.48
N LYS A 352 -18.36 -11.33 5.18
CA LYS A 352 -19.80 -11.08 5.27
C LYS A 352 -20.25 -10.23 4.08
N TYR A 353 -20.25 -10.84 2.90
CA TYR A 353 -20.61 -10.16 1.65
C TYR A 353 -22.04 -9.61 1.65
N THR A 354 -22.21 -8.36 1.21
CA THR A 354 -23.51 -7.71 1.01
C THR A 354 -23.74 -7.26 -0.45
N ASP A 355 -22.70 -6.69 -1.06
CA ASP A 355 -22.60 -6.36 -2.49
C ASP A 355 -21.17 -5.98 -2.86
N SER A 356 -20.92 -5.94 -4.17
CA SER A 356 -19.67 -5.55 -4.80
C SER A 356 -19.15 -4.17 -4.37
N GLN A 357 -20.02 -3.17 -4.22
CA GLN A 357 -19.61 -1.81 -3.84
C GLN A 357 -19.28 -1.70 -2.35
N SER A 358 -19.98 -2.46 -1.51
CA SER A 358 -19.67 -2.61 -0.09
C SER A 358 -18.36 -3.36 0.13
N LEU A 359 -18.07 -4.38 -0.68
CA LEU A 359 -16.75 -5.02 -0.69
C LEU A 359 -15.67 -4.04 -1.12
N LEU A 360 -15.88 -3.29 -2.20
CA LEU A 360 -14.90 -2.31 -2.70
C LEU A 360 -14.64 -1.22 -1.64
N ASN A 361 -15.70 -0.70 -1.01
CA ASN A 361 -15.58 0.25 0.08
C ASN A 361 -14.90 -0.35 1.31
N PHE A 362 -15.17 -1.63 1.65
CA PHE A 362 -14.42 -2.31 2.70
C PHE A 362 -12.93 -2.28 2.41
N VAL A 363 -12.50 -2.77 1.23
CA VAL A 363 -11.07 -2.81 0.87
C VAL A 363 -10.46 -1.40 0.87
N LEU A 364 -11.14 -0.43 0.26
CA LEU A 364 -10.65 0.96 0.16
C LEU A 364 -10.46 1.62 1.53
N TRP A 365 -11.48 1.57 2.40
CA TRP A 365 -11.44 2.23 3.72
C TRP A 365 -10.66 1.44 4.76
N PHE A 366 -10.55 0.12 4.60
CA PHE A 366 -9.63 -0.71 5.38
C PHE A 366 -8.18 -0.38 5.10
N GLN A 367 -7.81 -0.26 3.83
CA GLN A 367 -6.44 0.04 3.45
C GLN A 367 -6.06 1.51 3.65
N ALA A 368 -7.05 2.42 3.73
CA ALA A 368 -6.83 3.84 4.02
C ALA A 368 -6.72 4.19 5.52
N LYS A 369 -6.79 3.20 6.44
CA LYS A 369 -6.57 3.44 7.88
C LYS A 369 -5.23 4.15 8.12
N LYS A 370 -5.15 4.96 9.17
CA LYS A 370 -3.92 5.68 9.59
C LYS A 370 -3.48 5.23 10.99
N PRO A 371 -2.24 4.72 11.16
CA PRO A 371 -1.35 4.15 10.14
C PRO A 371 -1.99 3.07 9.24
N GLN A 372 -1.42 2.84 8.06
CA GLN A 372 -1.88 1.78 7.14
C GLN A 372 -1.78 0.40 7.82
N PRO A 373 -2.69 -0.55 7.53
CA PRO A 373 -2.57 -1.91 8.05
C PRO A 373 -1.22 -2.54 7.67
N LEU A 374 -0.65 -3.32 8.60
CA LEU A 374 0.62 -4.02 8.39
C LEU A 374 0.54 -4.97 7.19
N ILE A 375 1.66 -5.19 6.50
CA ILE A 375 1.72 -6.00 5.27
C ILE A 375 1.06 -7.36 5.43
N TYR A 376 1.27 -8.05 6.57
CA TYR A 376 0.62 -9.34 6.82
C TYR A 376 -0.92 -9.25 6.80
N ILE A 377 -1.51 -8.20 7.37
CA ILE A 377 -2.97 -7.98 7.29
C ILE A 377 -3.40 -7.67 5.86
N ARG A 378 -2.58 -6.93 5.11
CA ARG A 378 -2.88 -6.59 3.71
C ARG A 378 -2.86 -7.83 2.81
N THR A 379 -1.92 -8.74 3.01
CA THR A 379 -1.88 -10.02 2.28
C THR A 379 -2.96 -10.98 2.77
N LEU A 380 -3.26 -10.99 4.08
CA LEU A 380 -4.40 -11.74 4.62
C LEU A 380 -5.74 -11.29 4.01
N LEU A 381 -5.93 -9.98 3.78
CA LEU A 381 -7.10 -9.46 3.05
C LEU A 381 -7.14 -9.98 1.61
N GLN A 382 -6.00 -10.02 0.92
CA GLN A 382 -5.93 -10.60 -0.42
C GLN A 382 -6.30 -12.08 -0.40
N SER A 383 -5.77 -12.86 0.54
CA SER A 383 -6.11 -14.27 0.70
C SER A 383 -7.61 -14.49 0.95
N TYR A 384 -8.23 -13.69 1.82
CA TYR A 384 -9.68 -13.76 2.03
C TYR A 384 -10.47 -13.49 0.76
N VAL A 385 -10.05 -12.50 -0.03
CA VAL A 385 -10.75 -12.09 -1.24
C VAL A 385 -10.45 -12.99 -2.44
N PHE A 386 -9.25 -13.54 -2.62
CA PHE A 386 -8.81 -14.14 -3.89
C PHE A 386 -8.28 -15.58 -3.83
N LYS A 387 -7.98 -16.13 -2.64
CA LYS A 387 -7.32 -17.43 -2.53
C LYS A 387 -8.08 -18.52 -3.31
N ASP A 388 -7.34 -19.36 -4.03
CA ASP A 388 -7.83 -20.44 -4.89
C ASP A 388 -8.80 -20.01 -6.01
N ASN A 389 -8.81 -18.72 -6.39
CA ASN A 389 -9.80 -18.11 -7.29
C ASN A 389 -11.25 -18.25 -6.79
N ILE A 390 -11.44 -18.49 -5.49
CA ILE A 390 -12.74 -18.49 -4.82
C ILE A 390 -12.87 -17.18 -4.06
N ILE A 391 -13.80 -16.34 -4.48
CA ILE A 391 -13.99 -15.01 -3.91
C ILE A 391 -14.67 -15.13 -2.55
N LEU A 392 -14.07 -14.53 -1.50
CA LEU A 392 -14.59 -14.57 -0.12
C LEU A 392 -14.87 -16.00 0.39
N GLY A 393 -14.13 -16.99 -0.12
CA GLY A 393 -14.26 -18.41 0.25
C GLY A 393 -15.54 -19.12 -0.20
N SER A 394 -16.46 -18.43 -0.89
CA SER A 394 -17.77 -19.02 -1.25
C SER A 394 -18.33 -18.58 -2.60
N MET A 395 -17.81 -17.52 -3.20
CA MET A 395 -18.35 -16.92 -4.43
C MET A 395 -17.44 -17.20 -5.63
N SER A 396 -18.05 -17.29 -6.82
CA SER A 396 -17.29 -17.29 -8.08
C SER A 396 -16.99 -15.86 -8.55
N ILE A 397 -15.97 -15.71 -9.40
CA ILE A 397 -15.67 -14.44 -10.08
C ILE A 397 -16.90 -13.94 -10.86
N ARG A 398 -17.61 -14.84 -11.54
CA ARG A 398 -18.85 -14.49 -12.25
C ARG A 398 -19.90 -13.90 -11.32
N GLN A 399 -20.11 -14.51 -10.15
CA GLN A 399 -21.15 -14.04 -9.22
C GLN A 399 -20.89 -12.59 -8.79
N ILE A 400 -19.65 -12.25 -8.43
CA ILE A 400 -19.34 -10.89 -7.97
C ILE A 400 -19.41 -9.86 -9.12
N MET A 401 -19.03 -10.25 -10.33
CA MET A 401 -19.17 -9.42 -11.52
C MET A 401 -20.63 -9.22 -11.92
N ASP A 402 -21.43 -10.28 -11.95
CA ASP A 402 -22.85 -10.21 -12.30
C ASP A 402 -23.63 -9.41 -11.23
N ASP A 403 -23.27 -9.50 -9.95
CA ASP A 403 -23.80 -8.64 -8.88
C ASP A 403 -23.48 -7.16 -9.13
N ASP A 404 -22.22 -6.84 -9.50
CA ASP A 404 -21.81 -5.47 -9.79
C ASP A 404 -22.48 -4.93 -11.06
N LEU A 405 -22.53 -5.72 -12.13
CA LEU A 405 -23.25 -5.38 -13.35
C LEU A 405 -24.72 -5.12 -13.07
N SER A 406 -25.38 -5.99 -12.29
CA SER A 406 -26.78 -5.86 -11.87
C SER A 406 -27.02 -4.57 -11.08
N LEU A 407 -26.08 -4.21 -10.18
CA LEU A 407 -26.17 -3.01 -9.37
C LEU A 407 -25.95 -1.73 -10.21
N VAL A 408 -24.96 -1.72 -11.10
CA VAL A 408 -24.47 -0.52 -11.77
C VAL A 408 -25.24 -0.23 -13.07
N VAL A 409 -25.47 -1.23 -13.93
CA VAL A 409 -25.96 -1.03 -15.31
C VAL A 409 -27.08 -1.97 -15.77
N LEU A 410 -27.23 -3.16 -15.17
CA LEU A 410 -28.09 -4.23 -15.69
C LEU A 410 -29.11 -4.75 -14.66
N PRO A 411 -29.82 -3.90 -13.88
CA PRO A 411 -30.79 -4.40 -12.91
C PRO A 411 -31.91 -5.17 -13.63
N CYS A 412 -32.17 -6.39 -13.17
CA CYS A 412 -33.17 -7.31 -13.76
C CYS A 412 -32.94 -7.64 -15.26
N SER A 413 -31.72 -7.49 -15.78
CA SER A 413 -31.44 -7.79 -17.18
C SER A 413 -31.44 -9.30 -17.45
N GLN A 414 -32.03 -9.69 -18.58
CA GLN A 414 -31.93 -11.06 -19.09
C GLN A 414 -30.49 -11.44 -19.47
N LEU A 415 -29.58 -10.49 -19.68
CA LEU A 415 -28.16 -10.77 -19.94
C LEU A 415 -27.46 -11.48 -18.78
N LEU A 416 -27.96 -11.31 -17.55
CA LEU A 416 -27.40 -11.91 -16.33
C LEU A 416 -28.11 -13.20 -15.93
N ASP A 417 -29.09 -13.66 -16.72
CA ASP A 417 -29.85 -14.88 -16.39
C ASP A 417 -29.02 -16.13 -16.68
N HIS A 418 -28.73 -16.90 -15.64
CA HIS A 418 -28.04 -18.19 -15.72
C HIS A 418 -28.80 -19.22 -16.57
N ALA A 419 -30.11 -19.07 -16.74
CA ALA A 419 -30.88 -19.94 -17.62
C ALA A 419 -30.44 -19.85 -19.08
N ASN A 420 -29.80 -18.74 -19.50
CA ASN A 420 -29.27 -18.62 -20.86
C ASN A 420 -28.10 -19.59 -21.12
N ASP A 421 -27.31 -19.91 -20.11
CA ASP A 421 -26.17 -20.81 -20.25
C ASP A 421 -26.59 -22.27 -20.48
N LEU A 422 -27.84 -22.59 -20.15
CA LEU A 422 -28.42 -23.93 -20.35
C LEU A 422 -29.01 -24.13 -21.75
N VAL A 423 -29.09 -23.06 -22.54
CA VAL A 423 -29.62 -23.12 -23.91
C VAL A 423 -28.48 -23.52 -24.84
N GLU A 424 -28.56 -24.69 -25.47
CA GLU A 424 -27.51 -25.16 -26.41
C GLU A 424 -27.84 -24.86 -27.88
N ALA A 425 -29.07 -24.40 -28.18
CA ALA A 425 -29.54 -24.18 -29.54
C ALA A 425 -28.89 -22.92 -30.16
N PRO A 426 -28.03 -23.04 -31.20
CA PRO A 426 -27.26 -21.90 -31.72
C PRO A 426 -28.09 -20.79 -32.37
N HIS A 427 -29.34 -21.09 -32.74
CA HIS A 427 -30.28 -20.14 -33.33
C HIS A 427 -31.14 -19.40 -32.29
N ASP A 428 -31.11 -19.82 -31.02
CA ASP A 428 -31.82 -19.11 -29.94
C ASP A 428 -31.00 -17.87 -29.54
N PRO A 429 -31.61 -16.67 -29.50
CA PRO A 429 -30.91 -15.45 -29.08
C PRO A 429 -30.23 -15.58 -27.70
N ARG A 430 -30.79 -16.40 -26.81
CA ARG A 430 -30.23 -16.62 -25.46
C ARG A 430 -28.87 -17.33 -25.50
N PHE A 431 -28.65 -18.24 -26.45
CA PHE A 431 -27.33 -18.87 -26.65
C PHE A 431 -26.30 -17.81 -27.07
N ALA A 432 -26.67 -16.94 -28.01
CA ALA A 432 -25.80 -15.85 -28.44
C ALA A 432 -25.52 -14.87 -27.30
N MET A 433 -26.53 -14.51 -26.50
CA MET A 433 -26.38 -13.67 -25.32
C MET A 433 -25.41 -14.27 -24.30
N ALA A 434 -25.59 -15.56 -23.93
CA ALA A 434 -24.70 -16.26 -22.99
C ALA A 434 -23.25 -16.25 -23.48
N ARG A 435 -23.02 -16.58 -24.77
CA ARG A 435 -21.69 -16.59 -25.38
C ARG A 435 -21.02 -15.21 -25.37
N GLN A 436 -21.75 -14.15 -25.74
CA GLN A 436 -21.21 -12.79 -25.76
C GLN A 436 -20.92 -12.25 -24.36
N MET A 437 -21.81 -12.52 -23.40
CA MET A 437 -21.57 -12.18 -21.99
C MET A 437 -20.37 -12.91 -21.41
N GLU A 438 -20.13 -14.16 -21.83
CA GLU A 438 -18.96 -14.92 -21.40
C GLU A 438 -17.66 -14.34 -21.98
N VAL A 439 -17.65 -13.93 -23.25
CA VAL A 439 -16.51 -13.21 -23.85
C VAL A 439 -16.21 -11.93 -23.07
N PHE A 440 -17.23 -11.15 -22.73
CA PHE A 440 -17.04 -9.94 -21.92
C PHE A 440 -16.48 -10.28 -20.53
N ARG A 441 -17.06 -11.25 -19.82
CA ARG A 441 -16.59 -11.65 -18.48
C ARG A 441 -15.12 -12.10 -18.50
N GLN A 442 -14.72 -12.88 -19.51
CA GLN A 442 -13.32 -13.31 -19.64
C GLN A 442 -12.35 -12.15 -19.82
N ARG A 443 -12.75 -11.09 -20.54
CA ARG A 443 -11.94 -9.89 -20.75
C ARG A 443 -11.94 -8.96 -19.52
N ALA A 444 -13.08 -8.83 -18.85
CA ALA A 444 -13.28 -7.90 -17.74
C ALA A 444 -12.84 -8.44 -16.37
N ALA A 445 -12.78 -9.77 -16.19
CA ALA A 445 -12.54 -10.40 -14.89
C ALA A 445 -11.24 -9.93 -14.24
N GLN A 446 -10.11 -10.02 -14.96
CA GLN A 446 -8.81 -9.67 -14.40
C GLN A 446 -8.69 -8.16 -14.11
N PRO A 447 -8.99 -7.23 -15.05
CA PRO A 447 -9.00 -5.79 -14.77
C PRO A 447 -9.88 -5.40 -13.57
N TYR A 448 -11.04 -6.06 -13.43
CA TYR A 448 -11.95 -5.82 -12.31
C TYR A 448 -11.36 -6.25 -10.96
N LEU A 449 -10.83 -7.47 -10.88
CA LEU A 449 -10.20 -7.99 -9.66
C LEU A 449 -8.94 -7.19 -9.29
N ASP A 450 -8.21 -6.67 -10.29
CA ASP A 450 -7.00 -5.90 -10.07
C ASP A 450 -7.25 -4.53 -9.43
N ILE A 451 -8.48 -3.99 -9.49
CA ILE A 451 -8.85 -2.83 -8.67
C ILE A 451 -8.72 -3.15 -7.18
N PHE A 452 -9.30 -4.27 -6.77
CA PHE A 452 -9.25 -4.72 -5.37
C PHE A 452 -7.81 -5.07 -4.96
N ARG A 453 -7.05 -5.79 -5.81
CA ARG A 453 -5.63 -6.12 -5.54
C ARG A 453 -4.75 -4.88 -5.44
N ALA A 454 -4.97 -3.89 -6.31
CA ALA A 454 -4.24 -2.63 -6.27
C ALA A 454 -4.45 -1.94 -4.92
N PHE A 455 -5.69 -1.82 -4.44
CA PHE A 455 -5.98 -1.21 -3.13
C PHE A 455 -5.33 -1.93 -1.95
N CYS A 456 -4.99 -3.22 -2.07
CA CYS A 456 -4.25 -3.94 -1.02
C CYS A 456 -2.75 -3.60 -0.94
N GLN A 457 -2.22 -2.81 -1.88
CA GLN A 457 -0.82 -2.41 -1.89
C GLN A 457 -0.56 -1.17 -1.01
N ASN A 458 0.71 -0.82 -0.81
CA ASN A 458 1.03 0.46 -0.19
C ASN A 458 0.51 1.64 -1.03
N ARG A 459 0.29 2.80 -0.39
CA ARG A 459 -0.35 3.97 -1.03
C ARG A 459 0.36 4.43 -2.31
N CYS A 460 1.69 4.37 -2.34
CA CYS A 460 2.49 4.71 -3.52
C CYS A 460 2.26 3.74 -4.68
N ARG A 461 2.21 2.44 -4.39
CA ARG A 461 1.96 1.37 -5.37
C ARG A 461 0.53 1.38 -5.89
N ILE A 462 -0.47 1.71 -5.09
CA ILE A 462 -1.85 1.91 -5.55
C ILE A 462 -1.87 2.89 -6.74
N ARG A 463 -1.27 4.08 -6.57
CA ARG A 463 -1.25 5.10 -7.62
C ARG A 463 -0.50 4.63 -8.86
N ARG A 464 0.67 4.00 -8.70
CA ARG A 464 1.47 3.47 -9.82
C ARG A 464 0.70 2.40 -10.59
N ASN A 465 0.09 1.46 -9.90
CA ASN A 465 -0.69 0.38 -10.51
C ASN A 465 -1.89 0.93 -11.28
N PHE A 466 -2.60 1.94 -10.74
CA PHE A 466 -3.69 2.58 -11.48
C PHE A 466 -3.21 3.32 -12.74
N CYS A 467 -2.04 3.97 -12.73
CA CYS A 467 -1.48 4.58 -13.94
C CYS A 467 -1.24 3.56 -15.07
N HIS A 468 -0.99 2.30 -14.75
CA HIS A 468 -0.90 1.22 -15.73
C HIS A 468 -2.29 0.67 -16.09
N ALA A 469 -3.12 0.36 -15.08
CA ALA A 469 -4.43 -0.25 -15.27
C ALA A 469 -5.35 0.59 -16.16
N ILE A 470 -5.31 1.93 -16.09
CA ILE A 470 -6.20 2.76 -16.93
C ILE A 470 -6.07 2.51 -18.44
N GLN A 471 -4.90 2.05 -18.92
CA GLN A 471 -4.70 1.69 -20.32
C GLN A 471 -5.42 0.39 -20.68
N GLU A 472 -5.43 -0.58 -19.76
CA GLU A 472 -6.19 -1.82 -19.91
C GLU A 472 -7.70 -1.54 -19.88
N TRP A 473 -8.16 -0.62 -19.02
CA TRP A 473 -9.54 -0.20 -18.97
C TRP A 473 -10.00 0.59 -20.21
N GLU A 474 -9.08 1.32 -20.87
CA GLU A 474 -9.35 1.94 -22.19
C GLU A 474 -9.68 0.88 -23.24
N LEU A 475 -8.85 -0.16 -23.34
CA LEU A 475 -9.06 -1.27 -24.27
C LEU A 475 -10.33 -2.06 -23.92
N LEU A 476 -10.55 -2.34 -22.63
CA LEU A 476 -11.74 -3.04 -22.17
C LEU A 476 -13.03 -2.30 -22.52
N GLN A 477 -13.03 -0.96 -22.48
CA GLN A 477 -14.21 -0.20 -22.88
C GLN A 477 -14.55 -0.39 -24.36
N VAL A 478 -13.54 -0.37 -25.24
CA VAL A 478 -13.74 -0.59 -26.68
C VAL A 478 -14.26 -2.01 -26.93
N ASP A 479 -13.64 -3.00 -26.30
CA ASP A 479 -14.07 -4.39 -26.37
C ASP A 479 -15.51 -4.59 -25.87
N ALA A 480 -15.88 -3.93 -24.76
CA ALA A 480 -17.21 -4.00 -24.20
C ALA A 480 -18.26 -3.35 -25.12
N GLU A 481 -17.89 -2.29 -25.85
CA GLU A 481 -18.77 -1.65 -26.83
C GLU A 481 -19.04 -2.57 -28.02
N GLU A 482 -18.03 -3.28 -28.53
CA GLU A 482 -18.21 -4.30 -29.56
C GLU A 482 -19.17 -5.41 -29.09
N VAL A 483 -19.03 -5.87 -27.85
CA VAL A 483 -19.94 -6.87 -27.27
C VAL A 483 -21.36 -6.30 -27.15
N ASP A 484 -21.53 -5.07 -26.66
CA ASP A 484 -22.84 -4.42 -26.55
C ASP A 484 -23.54 -4.31 -27.92
N GLN A 485 -22.81 -3.95 -28.98
CA GLN A 485 -23.36 -3.86 -30.33
C GLN A 485 -23.90 -5.21 -30.84
N LEU A 486 -23.19 -6.31 -30.54
CA LEU A 486 -23.67 -7.65 -30.86
C LEU A 486 -24.89 -8.04 -30.03
N LEU A 487 -24.92 -7.70 -28.74
CA LEU A 487 -26.03 -7.97 -27.83
C LEU A 487 -27.30 -7.19 -28.21
N GLN A 488 -27.17 -5.94 -28.66
CA GLN A 488 -28.30 -5.11 -29.11
C GLN A 488 -29.14 -5.81 -30.17
N VAL A 489 -28.48 -6.45 -31.14
CA VAL A 489 -29.15 -7.21 -32.21
C VAL A 489 -29.93 -8.39 -31.65
N GLN A 490 -29.39 -9.09 -30.65
CA GLN A 490 -30.06 -10.24 -30.02
C GLN A 490 -31.22 -9.82 -29.11
N LEU A 491 -31.14 -8.63 -28.50
CA LEU A 491 -32.13 -8.08 -27.60
C LEU A 491 -33.30 -7.38 -28.32
N ASP A 492 -33.19 -7.16 -29.64
CA ASP A 492 -34.05 -6.24 -30.39
C ASP A 492 -34.17 -4.88 -29.67
N GLU A 493 -33.03 -4.36 -29.21
CA GLU A 493 -32.98 -3.15 -28.40
C GLU A 493 -33.44 -1.94 -29.23
N LYS A 494 -34.37 -1.16 -28.67
CA LYS A 494 -34.81 0.08 -29.30
C LYS A 494 -33.94 1.23 -28.83
N PRO A 495 -33.51 2.13 -29.74
CA PRO A 495 -32.71 3.27 -29.35
C PRO A 495 -33.50 4.17 -28.40
N MET A 496 -32.79 4.75 -27.44
CA MET A 496 -33.37 5.70 -26.51
C MET A 496 -33.63 7.03 -27.21
N VAL A 497 -34.86 7.51 -27.13
CA VAL A 497 -35.23 8.82 -27.65
C VAL A 497 -35.26 9.81 -26.50
N SER A 498 -34.23 10.65 -26.39
CA SER A 498 -34.31 11.86 -25.58
C SER A 498 -34.96 12.97 -26.39
N GLN A 499 -35.73 13.85 -25.75
CA GLN A 499 -36.46 14.94 -26.41
C GLN A 499 -35.55 15.97 -27.13
N SER A 500 -34.23 15.84 -27.05
CA SER A 500 -33.24 16.83 -27.52
C SER A 500 -31.93 16.27 -28.08
N SER A 501 -31.80 14.95 -28.26
CA SER A 501 -30.56 14.33 -28.79
C SER A 501 -30.83 13.22 -29.80
N GLU A 502 -29.82 12.86 -30.58
CA GLU A 502 -29.89 11.73 -31.50
C GLU A 502 -30.23 10.42 -30.77
N PRO A 503 -30.90 9.47 -31.45
CA PRO A 503 -31.22 8.17 -30.86
C PRO A 503 -29.93 7.45 -30.45
N ALA A 504 -29.81 7.08 -29.17
CA ALA A 504 -28.63 6.43 -28.63
C ALA A 504 -29.00 5.10 -27.94
N TYR A 505 -28.18 4.07 -28.10
CA TYR A 505 -28.35 2.79 -27.41
C TYR A 505 -27.81 2.85 -25.99
N SER A 506 -28.26 1.93 -25.11
CA SER A 506 -27.89 1.94 -23.70
C SER A 506 -26.41 1.61 -23.45
N LEU A 507 -25.79 0.77 -24.29
CA LEU A 507 -24.38 0.35 -24.20
C LEU A 507 -23.95 0.00 -22.75
N PRO A 508 -24.64 -0.93 -22.07
CA PRO A 508 -24.49 -1.14 -20.64
C PRO A 508 -23.10 -1.64 -20.23
N LEU A 509 -22.47 -2.53 -21.00
CA LEU A 509 -21.15 -3.09 -20.66
C LEU A 509 -20.04 -2.04 -20.85
N SER A 510 -20.07 -1.31 -21.98
CA SER A 510 -19.17 -0.17 -22.21
C SER A 510 -19.40 0.94 -21.18
N SER A 511 -20.66 1.20 -20.79
CA SER A 511 -20.98 2.16 -19.73
C SER A 511 -20.41 1.76 -18.37
N TRP A 512 -20.43 0.47 -18.03
CA TRP A 512 -19.82 -0.05 -16.82
C TRP A 512 -18.29 0.13 -16.86
N ALA A 513 -17.64 -0.27 -17.95
CA ALA A 513 -16.20 -0.13 -18.12
C ALA A 513 -15.76 1.35 -18.04
N TYR A 514 -16.48 2.24 -18.72
CA TYR A 514 -16.19 3.67 -18.72
C TYR A 514 -16.34 4.30 -17.32
N LEU A 515 -17.33 3.88 -16.54
CA LEU A 515 -17.52 4.38 -15.17
C LEU A 515 -16.33 4.01 -14.27
N TYR A 516 -15.84 2.77 -14.33
CA TYR A 516 -14.65 2.37 -13.58
C TYR A 516 -13.40 3.07 -14.07
N LYS A 517 -13.21 3.20 -15.39
CA LYS A 517 -12.09 3.97 -15.95
C LYS A 517 -12.06 5.41 -15.41
N LEU A 518 -13.20 6.10 -15.39
CA LEU A 518 -13.31 7.44 -14.79
C LEU A 518 -12.95 7.45 -13.29
N ARG A 519 -13.40 6.45 -12.52
CA ARG A 519 -13.04 6.32 -11.09
C ARG A 519 -11.52 6.13 -10.92
N LEU A 520 -10.89 5.29 -11.74
CA LEU A 520 -9.44 5.10 -11.71
C LEU A 520 -8.70 6.40 -12.03
N MET A 521 -9.14 7.14 -13.04
CA MET A 521 -8.57 8.45 -13.38
C MET A 521 -8.70 9.44 -12.21
N GLU A 522 -9.87 9.52 -11.57
CA GLU A 522 -10.08 10.35 -10.38
C GLU A 522 -9.16 9.92 -9.22
N TRP A 523 -9.05 8.61 -8.94
CA TRP A 523 -8.17 8.10 -7.89
C TRP A 523 -6.69 8.37 -8.15
N ILE A 524 -6.21 8.28 -9.40
CA ILE A 524 -4.83 8.65 -9.76
C ILE A 524 -4.57 10.12 -9.41
N VAL A 525 -5.54 11.00 -9.73
CA VAL A 525 -5.44 12.42 -9.43
C VAL A 525 -5.45 12.66 -7.91
N GLN A 526 -6.43 12.08 -7.21
CA GLN A 526 -6.62 12.20 -5.75
C GLN A 526 -5.41 11.69 -4.95
N LEU A 527 -4.90 10.51 -5.29
CA LEU A 527 -3.69 9.95 -4.67
C LEU A 527 -2.46 10.82 -4.94
N GLY A 528 -2.44 11.58 -6.03
CA GLY A 528 -1.35 12.54 -6.26
C GLY A 528 -1.36 13.72 -5.28
N PHE A 529 -2.53 14.13 -4.78
CA PHE A 529 -2.61 15.11 -3.69
C PHE A 529 -2.12 14.48 -2.39
N GLU A 530 -2.64 13.29 -2.04
CA GLU A 530 -2.28 12.57 -0.81
C GLU A 530 -0.78 12.27 -0.72
N LEU A 531 -0.15 11.90 -1.83
CA LEU A 531 1.26 11.49 -1.91
C LEU A 531 2.22 12.66 -2.18
N GLU A 532 1.76 13.91 -2.10
CA GLU A 532 2.57 15.11 -2.36
C GLU A 532 3.25 15.08 -3.76
N VAL A 533 2.58 14.49 -4.76
CA VAL A 533 3.11 14.35 -6.13
C VAL A 533 3.04 15.67 -6.90
N TYR A 534 2.15 16.58 -6.51
CA TYR A 534 1.96 17.89 -7.14
C TYR A 534 2.62 18.99 -6.32
N GLN A 535 3.34 19.89 -7.00
CA GLN A 535 3.89 21.09 -6.39
C GLN A 535 2.79 22.13 -6.14
N PRO A 536 3.00 23.08 -5.21
CA PRO A 536 1.99 24.11 -4.87
C PRO A 536 1.41 24.87 -6.06
N ASP A 537 2.22 25.17 -7.08
CA ASP A 537 1.80 25.87 -8.29
C ASP A 537 1.11 24.97 -9.33
N GLU A 538 1.15 23.64 -9.16
CA GLU A 538 0.42 22.68 -9.98
C GLU A 538 -0.97 22.34 -9.40
N LEU A 539 -1.20 22.60 -8.11
CA LEU A 539 -2.44 22.22 -7.41
C LEU A 539 -3.70 22.78 -8.09
N GLY A 540 -3.69 24.04 -8.50
CA GLY A 540 -4.82 24.64 -9.21
C GLY A 540 -5.13 23.90 -10.52
N GLY A 541 -4.11 23.55 -11.29
CA GLY A 541 -4.27 22.79 -12.53
C GLY A 541 -4.82 21.39 -12.30
N MET A 542 -4.32 20.69 -11.28
CA MET A 542 -4.77 19.33 -10.96
C MET A 542 -6.18 19.30 -10.37
N TYR A 543 -6.59 20.30 -9.58
CA TYR A 543 -7.98 20.44 -9.13
C TYR A 543 -8.93 20.75 -10.28
N TRP A 544 -8.49 21.57 -11.25
CA TRP A 544 -9.28 21.78 -12.46
C TRP A 544 -9.49 20.46 -13.22
N TYR A 545 -8.44 19.65 -13.38
CA TYR A 545 -8.55 18.36 -14.06
C TYR A 545 -9.42 17.37 -13.28
N LEU A 546 -9.33 17.35 -11.94
CA LEU A 546 -10.24 16.55 -11.11
C LEU A 546 -11.71 16.99 -11.28
N ALA A 547 -11.98 18.30 -11.33
CA ALA A 547 -13.31 18.82 -11.59
C ALA A 547 -13.83 18.41 -12.99
N TYR A 548 -12.96 18.43 -14.00
CA TYR A 548 -13.28 17.96 -15.35
C TYR A 548 -13.69 16.49 -15.35
N LEU A 549 -12.88 15.61 -14.74
CA LEU A 549 -13.18 14.18 -14.65
C LEU A 549 -14.47 13.90 -13.86
N ALA A 550 -14.64 14.53 -12.69
CA ALA A 550 -15.83 14.36 -11.86
C ALA A 550 -17.11 14.85 -12.56
N GLN A 551 -17.02 15.91 -13.39
CA GLN A 551 -18.14 16.36 -14.21
C GLN A 551 -18.48 15.33 -15.30
N LYS A 552 -17.48 14.69 -15.93
CA LYS A 552 -17.69 13.61 -16.89
C LYS A 552 -18.32 12.39 -16.23
N ARG A 553 -17.88 12.02 -15.01
CA ARG A 553 -18.52 10.98 -14.20
C ARG A 553 -19.97 11.30 -13.90
N MET A 554 -20.27 12.52 -13.46
CA MET A 554 -21.65 12.95 -13.18
C MET A 554 -22.55 12.84 -14.42
N GLN A 555 -22.08 13.31 -15.58
CA GLN A 555 -22.82 13.20 -16.86
C GLN A 555 -23.06 11.75 -17.25
N HIS A 556 -22.05 10.90 -17.09
CA HIS A 556 -22.15 9.47 -17.43
C HIS A 556 -23.11 8.72 -16.49
N VAL A 557 -23.08 9.00 -15.20
CA VAL A 557 -24.00 8.40 -14.22
C VAL A 557 -25.45 8.82 -14.48
N GLU A 558 -25.71 10.06 -14.89
CA GLU A 558 -27.06 10.49 -15.27
C GLU A 558 -27.55 9.75 -16.54
N ARG A 559 -26.65 9.49 -17.50
CA ARG A 559 -26.96 8.66 -18.66
C ARG A 559 -27.32 7.23 -18.25
N ILE A 560 -26.54 6.62 -17.34
CA ILE A 560 -26.82 5.27 -16.82
C ILE A 560 -28.20 5.23 -16.18
N LYS A 561 -28.48 6.18 -15.28
CA LYS A 561 -29.77 6.33 -14.62
C LYS A 561 -30.92 6.50 -15.61
N ALA A 562 -30.74 7.24 -16.69
CA ALA A 562 -31.77 7.43 -17.71
C ALA A 562 -32.18 6.09 -18.36
N PHE A 563 -31.22 5.26 -18.77
CA PHE A 563 -31.54 3.96 -19.36
C PHE A 563 -32.04 2.95 -18.32
N THR A 564 -31.59 3.03 -17.06
CA THR A 564 -32.12 2.22 -15.96
C THR A 564 -33.60 2.52 -15.70
N LEU A 565 -33.97 3.81 -15.68
CA LEU A 565 -35.37 4.24 -15.53
C LEU A 565 -36.23 3.80 -16.71
N GLN A 566 -35.70 3.87 -17.94
CA GLN A 566 -36.38 3.36 -19.12
C GLN A 566 -36.62 1.85 -19.01
N SER A 567 -35.60 1.06 -18.66
CA SER A 567 -35.72 -0.39 -18.44
C SER A 567 -36.77 -0.74 -17.37
N MET A 568 -36.82 0.02 -16.28
CA MET A 568 -37.85 -0.14 -15.24
C MET A 568 -39.25 0.13 -15.78
N ASN A 569 -39.42 1.19 -16.58
CA ASN A 569 -40.70 1.54 -17.20
C ASN A 569 -41.14 0.49 -18.23
N ASP A 570 -40.22 -0.04 -19.03
CA ASP A 570 -40.49 -1.11 -19.99
C ASP A 570 -40.97 -2.39 -19.30
N HIS A 571 -40.37 -2.74 -18.16
CA HIS A 571 -40.84 -3.84 -17.33
C HIS A 571 -42.27 -3.62 -16.81
N ARG A 572 -42.59 -2.42 -16.33
CA ARG A 572 -43.95 -2.07 -15.89
C ARG A 572 -44.96 -2.11 -17.04
N ALA A 573 -44.57 -1.63 -18.21
CA ALA A 573 -45.40 -1.65 -19.41
C ALA A 573 -45.75 -3.08 -19.84
N ARG A 574 -44.77 -4.01 -19.81
CA ARG A 574 -44.99 -5.45 -20.09
C ARG A 574 -45.95 -6.11 -19.12
N LEU A 575 -46.01 -5.64 -17.87
CA LEU A 575 -46.93 -6.13 -16.84
C LEU A 575 -48.36 -5.55 -16.93
N LYS A 576 -48.67 -4.74 -17.97
CA LYS A 576 -50.00 -4.16 -18.23
C LYS A 576 -50.61 -3.46 -17.01
N GLY A 577 -49.79 -2.74 -16.25
CA GLY A 577 -50.23 -1.97 -15.08
C GLY A 577 -50.28 -2.74 -13.77
N ARG A 578 -49.79 -3.99 -13.71
CA ARG A 578 -49.51 -4.68 -12.44
C ARG A 578 -48.17 -4.22 -11.86
N ASP A 579 -48.06 -4.26 -10.53
CA ASP A 579 -46.82 -3.96 -9.83
C ASP A 579 -45.71 -4.95 -10.20
N LEU A 580 -44.46 -4.46 -10.14
CA LEU A 580 -43.28 -5.29 -10.29
C LEU A 580 -43.23 -6.31 -9.14
N PRO A 581 -42.77 -7.56 -9.39
CA PRO A 581 -42.45 -8.47 -8.30
C PRO A 581 -41.46 -7.82 -7.32
N ALA A 582 -41.67 -8.01 -6.01
CA ALA A 582 -40.89 -7.35 -4.96
C ALA A 582 -39.37 -7.52 -5.14
N ALA A 583 -38.90 -8.68 -5.60
CA ALA A 583 -37.48 -8.93 -5.88
C ALA A 583 -36.94 -8.03 -7.01
N LYS A 584 -37.70 -7.83 -8.09
CA LYS A 584 -37.30 -6.96 -9.20
C LYS A 584 -37.33 -5.49 -8.80
N GLU A 585 -38.36 -5.09 -8.06
CA GLU A 585 -38.47 -3.73 -7.52
C GLU A 585 -37.31 -3.41 -6.57
N ALA A 586 -36.88 -4.36 -5.74
CA ALA A 586 -35.72 -4.20 -4.87
C ALA A 586 -34.42 -3.99 -5.66
N LEU A 587 -34.19 -4.73 -6.75
CA LEU A 587 -33.01 -4.57 -7.61
C LEU A 587 -32.98 -3.18 -8.29
N PHE A 588 -34.09 -2.75 -8.90
CA PHE A 588 -34.17 -1.40 -9.48
C PHE A 588 -33.98 -0.31 -8.42
N THR A 589 -34.61 -0.46 -7.25
CA THR A 589 -34.47 0.51 -6.15
C THR A 589 -33.02 0.61 -5.67
N ARG A 590 -32.34 -0.54 -5.52
CA ARG A 590 -30.93 -0.59 -5.12
C ARG A 590 -30.02 0.07 -6.15
N SER A 591 -30.20 -0.25 -7.44
CA SER A 591 -29.45 0.35 -8.54
C SER A 591 -29.66 1.87 -8.61
N LEU A 592 -30.91 2.34 -8.55
CA LEU A 592 -31.21 3.78 -8.55
C LEU A 592 -30.66 4.49 -7.30
N SER A 593 -30.62 3.82 -6.14
CA SER A 593 -29.97 4.33 -4.93
C SER A 593 -28.46 4.50 -5.13
N TYR A 594 -27.79 3.48 -5.69
CA TYR A 594 -26.37 3.54 -6.05
C TYR A 594 -26.05 4.68 -7.01
N LEU A 595 -26.80 4.80 -8.10
CA LEU A 595 -26.61 5.84 -9.12
C LEU A 595 -26.84 7.23 -8.53
N ARG A 596 -27.84 7.39 -7.65
CA ARG A 596 -28.09 8.64 -6.93
C ARG A 596 -26.92 9.00 -6.00
N ALA A 597 -26.43 8.05 -5.21
CA ALA A 597 -25.31 8.28 -4.30
C ALA A 597 -24.04 8.67 -5.09
N THR A 598 -23.72 7.92 -6.14
CA THR A 598 -22.56 8.17 -7.02
C THR A 598 -22.65 9.52 -7.71
N MET A 599 -23.84 9.94 -8.15
CA MET A 599 -24.05 11.25 -8.77
C MET A 599 -23.86 12.41 -7.76
N ILE A 600 -24.35 12.26 -6.53
CA ILE A 600 -24.17 13.28 -5.48
C ILE A 600 -22.69 13.38 -5.09
N ASP A 601 -21.99 12.25 -5.00
CA ASP A 601 -20.54 12.22 -4.77
C ASP A 601 -19.74 12.89 -5.89
N ALA A 602 -20.07 12.60 -7.16
CA ALA A 602 -19.45 13.24 -8.31
C ALA A 602 -19.69 14.77 -8.32
N ALA A 603 -20.90 15.20 -7.98
CA ALA A 603 -21.24 16.62 -7.85
C ALA A 603 -20.46 17.30 -6.70
N ALA A 604 -20.34 16.66 -5.54
CA ALA A 604 -19.58 17.18 -4.41
C ALA A 604 -18.09 17.34 -4.76
N THR A 605 -17.52 16.31 -5.40
CA THR A 605 -16.13 16.30 -5.88
C THR A 605 -15.89 17.40 -6.92
N THR A 606 -16.82 17.56 -7.87
CA THR A 606 -16.78 18.61 -8.89
C THR A 606 -16.74 19.99 -8.24
N GLU A 607 -17.67 20.27 -7.32
CA GLU A 607 -17.80 21.62 -6.74
C GLU A 607 -16.66 21.97 -5.79
N LEU A 608 -16.15 21.02 -4.99
CA LEU A 608 -15.00 21.31 -4.12
C LEU A 608 -13.71 21.48 -4.93
N SER A 609 -13.52 20.67 -5.98
CA SER A 609 -12.40 20.83 -6.90
C SER A 609 -12.47 22.16 -7.63
N LYS A 610 -13.67 22.57 -8.08
CA LYS A 610 -13.88 23.89 -8.71
C LYS A 610 -13.49 25.03 -7.78
N ALA A 611 -13.97 24.97 -6.54
CA ALA A 611 -13.62 25.95 -5.53
C ALA A 611 -12.11 26.07 -5.31
N LEU A 612 -11.43 24.94 -5.12
CA LEU A 612 -9.99 24.93 -4.87
C LEU A 612 -9.20 25.42 -6.07
N TYR A 613 -9.54 25.02 -7.29
CA TYR A 613 -8.87 25.55 -8.47
C TYR A 613 -9.01 27.08 -8.56
N CYS A 614 -10.22 27.63 -8.35
CA CYS A 614 -10.43 29.08 -8.34
C CYS A 614 -9.62 29.78 -7.23
N ILE A 615 -9.53 29.19 -6.03
CA ILE A 615 -8.71 29.71 -4.93
C ILE A 615 -7.24 29.75 -5.34
N TYR A 616 -6.68 28.65 -5.87
CA TYR A 616 -5.29 28.59 -6.32
C TYR A 616 -5.01 29.55 -7.49
N THR A 617 -5.96 29.72 -8.42
CA THR A 617 -5.87 30.73 -9.49
C THR A 617 -5.79 32.14 -8.91
N ALA A 618 -6.58 32.47 -7.89
CA ALA A 618 -6.50 33.76 -7.21
C ALA A 618 -5.17 33.96 -6.45
N LEU A 619 -4.67 32.91 -5.78
CA LEU A 619 -3.37 32.94 -5.10
C LEU A 619 -2.21 33.16 -6.06
N TYR A 620 -2.25 32.53 -7.23
CA TYR A 620 -1.26 32.71 -8.29
C TYR A 620 -1.28 34.15 -8.82
N ARG A 621 -2.45 34.69 -9.16
CA ARG A 621 -2.60 36.05 -9.69
C ARG A 621 -2.16 37.15 -8.72
N THR A 622 -2.28 36.89 -7.42
CA THR A 622 -1.89 37.84 -6.36
C THR A 622 -0.43 37.66 -5.91
N GLY A 623 0.28 36.67 -6.44
CA GLY A 623 1.66 36.37 -6.05
C GLY A 623 1.80 35.75 -4.65
N LEU A 624 0.69 35.33 -4.02
CA LEU A 624 0.71 34.66 -2.72
C LEU A 624 1.25 33.22 -2.80
N VAL A 625 1.10 32.59 -3.97
CA VAL A 625 1.79 31.36 -4.34
C VAL A 625 2.52 31.62 -5.65
N ALA A 626 3.85 31.65 -5.59
CA ALA A 626 4.70 31.92 -6.75
C ALA A 626 5.32 30.62 -7.28
N PRO A 627 5.30 30.36 -8.59
CA PRO A 627 6.06 29.26 -9.17
C PRO A 627 7.56 29.46 -8.95
N PRO A 628 8.32 28.41 -8.60
CA PRO A 628 9.77 28.49 -8.56
C PRO A 628 10.36 28.73 -9.96
N PRO A 629 11.54 29.36 -10.07
CA PRO A 629 12.22 29.53 -11.34
C PRO A 629 12.63 28.18 -11.93
N ARG A 630 12.32 27.94 -13.21
CA ARG A 630 12.59 26.68 -13.91
C ARG A 630 13.26 26.92 -15.27
N PRO A 631 14.56 27.27 -15.31
CA PRO A 631 15.24 27.71 -16.54
C PRO A 631 15.39 26.63 -17.61
N TYR A 632 15.28 25.34 -17.24
CA TYR A 632 15.48 24.20 -18.14
C TYR A 632 14.17 23.53 -18.62
N SER A 633 13.00 24.13 -18.38
CA SER A 633 11.71 23.56 -18.80
C SER A 633 10.66 24.61 -19.10
N THR A 634 9.75 24.32 -20.04
CA THR A 634 8.55 25.12 -20.32
C THR A 634 7.35 24.61 -19.53
N ASP A 635 6.32 25.44 -19.37
CA ASP A 635 5.05 25.05 -18.75
C ASP A 635 4.40 23.87 -19.50
N GLU A 636 4.49 23.87 -20.84
CA GLU A 636 3.97 22.83 -21.72
C GLU A 636 4.65 21.47 -21.49
N LEU A 637 5.99 21.40 -21.48
CA LEU A 637 6.71 20.15 -21.21
C LEU A 637 6.38 19.57 -19.83
N ARG A 638 6.18 20.44 -18.83
CA ARG A 638 5.77 20.01 -17.49
C ARG A 638 4.35 19.47 -17.48
N TYR A 639 3.44 20.12 -18.20
CA TYR A 639 2.09 19.65 -18.40
C TYR A 639 2.07 18.26 -19.05
N GLU A 640 2.83 18.06 -20.14
CA GLU A 640 2.93 16.78 -20.83
C GLU A 640 3.44 15.65 -19.92
N ILE A 641 4.48 15.92 -19.11
CA ILE A 641 5.00 14.94 -18.15
C ILE A 641 3.97 14.64 -17.06
N ARG A 642 3.30 15.69 -16.53
CA ARG A 642 2.30 15.58 -15.48
C ARG A 642 1.09 14.76 -15.93
N MET A 643 0.63 14.98 -17.15
CA MET A 643 -0.55 14.36 -17.73
C MET A 643 -0.24 13.07 -18.51
N ARG A 644 1.03 12.66 -18.61
CA ARG A 644 1.46 11.44 -19.31
C ARG A 644 0.63 10.20 -19.00
N PRO A 645 0.21 9.91 -17.74
CA PRO A 645 -0.64 8.74 -17.47
C PRO A 645 -1.93 8.73 -18.28
N PHE A 646 -2.48 9.90 -18.62
CA PHE A 646 -3.78 10.03 -19.30
C PHE A 646 -3.65 10.24 -20.82
N ALA A 647 -2.43 10.34 -21.35
CA ALA A 647 -2.20 10.71 -22.75
C ALA A 647 -2.73 9.70 -23.77
N SER A 648 -2.82 8.42 -23.40
CA SER A 648 -3.35 7.35 -24.26
C SER A 648 -4.86 7.12 -24.11
N ILE A 649 -5.55 7.90 -23.28
CA ILE A 649 -6.96 7.72 -22.99
C ILE A 649 -7.79 8.51 -24.02
N GLY A 650 -8.64 7.82 -24.79
CA GLY A 650 -9.46 8.46 -25.82
C GLY A 650 -10.66 9.20 -25.24
N LEU A 651 -11.33 8.61 -24.23
CA LEU A 651 -12.54 9.18 -23.61
C LEU A 651 -12.43 9.16 -22.08
N PRO A 652 -12.57 10.29 -21.37
CA PRO A 652 -12.60 11.64 -21.91
C PRO A 652 -11.22 12.04 -22.46
N GLU A 653 -11.22 12.74 -23.59
CA GLU A 653 -9.98 13.23 -24.19
C GLU A 653 -9.20 14.13 -23.21
N LEU A 654 -7.88 13.95 -23.18
CA LEU A 654 -6.97 14.82 -22.46
C LEU A 654 -6.95 16.22 -23.12
N PRO A 655 -7.31 17.30 -22.41
CA PRO A 655 -7.30 18.64 -22.99
C PRO A 655 -5.91 19.02 -23.49
N ALA A 656 -5.80 19.70 -24.64
CA ALA A 656 -4.51 20.23 -25.08
C ALA A 656 -3.98 21.28 -24.09
N PHE A 657 -2.65 21.47 -24.03
CA PHE A 657 -2.01 22.42 -23.11
C PHE A 657 -2.63 23.83 -23.18
N ASP A 658 -2.83 24.37 -24.38
CA ASP A 658 -3.45 25.70 -24.57
C ASP A 658 -4.88 25.79 -24.04
N GLN A 659 -5.64 24.69 -24.11
CA GLN A 659 -7.00 24.64 -23.56
C GLN A 659 -6.94 24.58 -22.03
N PHE A 660 -6.10 23.70 -21.50
CA PHE A 660 -5.86 23.56 -20.06
C PHE A 660 -5.42 24.89 -19.45
N GLU A 661 -4.41 25.54 -20.02
CA GLU A 661 -3.84 26.78 -19.51
C GLU A 661 -4.88 27.92 -19.51
N ARG A 662 -5.64 28.07 -20.60
CA ARG A 662 -6.72 29.08 -20.68
C ARG A 662 -7.79 28.86 -19.62
N GLN A 663 -8.18 27.61 -19.39
CA GLN A 663 -9.22 27.24 -18.43
C GLN A 663 -8.75 27.40 -16.98
N VAL A 664 -7.51 27.04 -16.67
CA VAL A 664 -6.94 27.18 -15.33
C VAL A 664 -6.65 28.65 -15.00
N LYS A 665 -6.01 29.40 -15.91
CA LYS A 665 -5.64 30.80 -15.65
C LYS A 665 -6.84 31.74 -15.68
N GLN A 666 -7.92 31.40 -16.38
CA GLN A 666 -9.17 32.20 -16.52
C GLN A 666 -8.95 33.69 -16.83
N GLN A 667 -7.93 34.06 -17.62
CA GLN A 667 -7.47 35.46 -17.75
C GLN A 667 -8.55 36.45 -18.22
N HIS A 668 -9.61 35.97 -18.85
CA HIS A 668 -10.76 36.75 -19.28
C HIS A 668 -11.67 37.23 -18.12
N LEU A 669 -11.57 36.63 -16.93
CA LEU A 669 -12.34 37.01 -15.75
C LEU A 669 -11.48 37.78 -14.74
N PRO A 670 -11.99 38.89 -14.16
CA PRO A 670 -11.41 39.53 -12.97
C PRO A 670 -11.24 38.56 -11.81
N THR A 671 -10.27 38.81 -10.93
CA THR A 671 -10.02 37.95 -9.76
C THR A 671 -11.19 37.93 -8.77
N ASP A 672 -11.97 39.00 -8.67
CA ASP A 672 -13.18 39.03 -7.83
C ASP A 672 -14.24 38.05 -8.34
N ASP A 673 -14.51 38.03 -9.65
CA ASP A 673 -15.44 37.09 -10.29
C ASP A 673 -15.00 35.63 -10.11
N VAL A 674 -13.69 35.36 -10.17
CA VAL A 674 -13.11 34.03 -9.90
C VAL A 674 -13.39 33.61 -8.45
N LEU A 675 -13.22 34.53 -7.49
CA LEU A 675 -13.53 34.28 -6.08
C LEU A 675 -15.04 34.17 -5.80
N GLU A 676 -15.88 34.87 -6.55
CA GLU A 676 -17.34 34.70 -6.48
C GLU A 676 -17.78 33.33 -7.01
N ALA A 677 -17.16 32.85 -8.10
CA ALA A 677 -17.35 31.49 -8.57
C ALA A 677 -16.89 30.46 -7.50
N ALA A 678 -15.74 30.70 -6.86
CA ALA A 678 -15.27 29.87 -5.77
C ALA A 678 -16.28 29.81 -4.61
N ASP A 679 -16.83 30.96 -4.18
CA ASP A 679 -17.80 31.05 -3.08
C ASP A 679 -19.06 30.22 -3.36
N ARG A 680 -19.62 30.34 -4.57
CA ARG A 680 -20.78 29.55 -5.00
C ARG A 680 -20.48 28.04 -5.00
N SER A 681 -19.33 27.65 -5.54
CA SER A 681 -18.92 26.24 -5.60
C SER A 681 -18.62 25.66 -4.21
N VAL A 682 -17.98 26.41 -3.31
CA VAL A 682 -17.77 25.96 -1.93
C VAL A 682 -19.11 25.76 -1.21
N ALA A 683 -20.06 26.69 -1.35
CA ALA A 683 -21.37 26.57 -0.73
C ALA A 683 -22.12 25.32 -1.23
N ALA A 684 -22.06 25.03 -2.54
CA ALA A 684 -22.63 23.83 -3.12
C ALA A 684 -21.95 22.55 -2.62
N ALA A 685 -20.61 22.53 -2.60
CA ALA A 685 -19.81 21.40 -2.11
C ALA A 685 -20.09 21.10 -0.64
N ARG A 686 -20.13 22.13 0.21
CA ARG A 686 -20.46 22.00 1.63
C ARG A 686 -21.82 21.33 1.83
N LYS A 687 -22.86 21.85 1.17
CA LYS A 687 -24.22 21.28 1.24
C LYS A 687 -24.26 19.83 0.75
N ALA A 688 -23.49 19.50 -0.29
CA ALA A 688 -23.41 18.14 -0.82
C ALA A 688 -22.74 17.19 0.19
N TYR A 689 -21.56 17.53 0.72
CA TYR A 689 -20.87 16.69 1.72
C TYR A 689 -21.63 16.58 3.04
N GLU A 690 -22.28 17.64 3.52
CA GLU A 690 -23.16 17.57 4.71
C GLU A 690 -24.35 16.62 4.51
N ARG A 691 -24.79 16.45 3.25
CA ARG A 691 -25.83 15.48 2.90
C ARG A 691 -25.27 14.07 2.80
N ILE A 692 -24.12 13.88 2.13
CA ILE A 692 -23.46 12.58 2.00
C ILE A 692 -23.10 12.04 3.39
N ALA A 693 -22.62 12.88 4.30
CA ALA A 693 -22.27 12.47 5.67
C ALA A 693 -23.45 11.93 6.50
N LYS A 694 -24.69 12.08 6.00
CA LYS A 694 -25.91 11.55 6.64
C LYS A 694 -26.45 10.29 5.96
N PHE A 695 -25.75 9.76 4.95
CA PHE A 695 -26.16 8.53 4.28
C PHE A 695 -26.13 7.36 5.26
N THR A 696 -27.20 6.58 5.22
CA THR A 696 -27.29 5.30 5.92
C THR A 696 -26.28 4.30 5.35
N GLU A 697 -26.00 3.21 6.06
CA GLU A 697 -25.14 2.11 5.57
C GLU A 697 -25.52 1.65 4.16
N ARG A 698 -26.84 1.56 3.89
CA ARG A 698 -27.38 1.16 2.58
C ARG A 698 -27.13 2.18 1.47
N GLU A 699 -27.16 3.47 1.80
CA GLU A 699 -26.91 4.55 0.84
C GLU A 699 -25.42 4.76 0.60
N ALA A 700 -24.60 4.54 1.62
CA ALA A 700 -23.14 4.62 1.55
C ALA A 700 -22.50 3.39 0.90
N PHE A 701 -23.23 2.26 0.81
CA PHE A 701 -22.69 0.96 0.44
C PHE A 701 -21.47 0.62 1.30
N ALA A 702 -21.66 0.71 2.63
CA ALA A 702 -20.62 0.45 3.62
C ALA A 702 -21.31 -0.05 4.89
N THR A 703 -20.73 -1.04 5.57
CA THR A 703 -21.34 -1.68 6.75
C THR A 703 -20.41 -1.60 7.97
N GLY A 704 -21.00 -1.48 9.16
CA GLY A 704 -20.29 -1.51 10.44
C GLY A 704 -19.13 -0.50 10.51
N ALA A 705 -17.95 -0.97 10.94
CA ALA A 705 -16.76 -0.12 11.10
C ALA A 705 -16.30 0.56 9.79
N THR A 706 -16.65 0.01 8.63
CA THR A 706 -16.39 0.64 7.33
C THR A 706 -17.29 1.85 7.11
N HIS A 707 -18.57 1.77 7.51
CA HIS A 707 -19.49 2.91 7.45
C HIS A 707 -19.06 4.05 8.38
N ASP A 708 -18.61 3.72 9.59
CA ASP A 708 -18.12 4.72 10.56
C ASP A 708 -16.94 5.50 9.98
N ARG A 709 -15.97 4.81 9.36
CA ARG A 709 -14.81 5.44 8.71
C ARG A 709 -15.18 6.23 7.47
N TRP A 710 -16.07 5.68 6.64
CA TRP A 710 -16.60 6.39 5.48
C TRP A 710 -17.30 7.70 5.88
N THR A 711 -18.07 7.67 6.96
CA THR A 711 -18.77 8.83 7.53
C THR A 711 -17.77 9.86 8.08
N ALA A 712 -16.74 9.40 8.80
CA ALA A 712 -15.68 10.26 9.31
C ALA A 712 -14.87 10.93 8.17
N GLY A 713 -14.54 10.18 7.11
CA GLY A 713 -13.88 10.70 5.92
C GLY A 713 -14.72 11.74 5.18
N THR A 714 -16.00 11.44 4.96
CA THR A 714 -16.95 12.39 4.33
C THR A 714 -17.14 13.65 5.18
N THR A 715 -17.22 13.51 6.50
CA THR A 715 -17.26 14.64 7.43
C THR A 715 -16.00 15.50 7.32
N SER A 716 -14.85 14.87 7.06
CA SER A 716 -13.59 15.57 6.85
C SER A 716 -13.54 16.32 5.50
N CYS A 717 -14.18 15.79 4.45
CA CYS A 717 -14.45 16.55 3.23
C CYS A 717 -15.33 17.78 3.49
N ALA A 718 -16.39 17.64 4.29
CA ALA A 718 -17.25 18.77 4.67
C ALA A 718 -16.48 19.85 5.44
N LYS A 719 -15.60 19.45 6.37
CA LYS A 719 -14.69 20.37 7.08
C LYS A 719 -13.74 21.10 6.12
N SER A 720 -13.18 20.38 5.14
CA SER A 720 -12.34 20.97 4.10
C SER A 720 -13.10 22.04 3.28
N ALA A 721 -14.36 21.77 2.91
CA ALA A 721 -15.21 22.77 2.27
C ALA A 721 -15.47 24.00 3.16
N ILE A 722 -15.70 23.82 4.46
CA ILE A 722 -15.85 24.93 5.41
C ILE A 722 -14.58 25.79 5.46
N THR A 723 -13.41 25.17 5.55
CA THR A 723 -12.13 25.90 5.55
C THR A 723 -11.89 26.62 4.23
N ALA A 724 -12.26 26.01 3.10
CA ALA A 724 -12.19 26.66 1.79
C ALA A 724 -13.10 27.90 1.72
N SER A 725 -14.27 27.88 2.35
CA SER A 725 -15.18 29.04 2.46
C SER A 725 -14.51 30.18 3.23
N ILE A 726 -13.85 29.88 4.35
CA ILE A 726 -13.10 30.88 5.15
C ILE A 726 -11.95 31.48 4.33
N ALA A 727 -11.23 30.65 3.56
CA ALA A 727 -10.16 31.11 2.68
C ALA A 727 -10.70 32.08 1.61
N VAL A 728 -11.81 31.74 0.94
CA VAL A 728 -12.47 32.59 -0.06
C VAL A 728 -12.92 33.91 0.57
N MET A 729 -13.61 33.87 1.72
CA MET A 729 -14.06 35.08 2.42
C MET A 729 -12.89 36.00 2.80
N THR A 730 -11.77 35.43 3.25
CA THR A 730 -10.58 36.19 3.63
C THR A 730 -9.93 36.87 2.42
N LEU A 731 -9.81 36.15 1.30
CA LEU A 731 -9.29 36.70 0.04
C LEU A 731 -10.18 37.82 -0.50
N ARG A 732 -11.50 37.63 -0.53
CA ARG A 732 -12.45 38.63 -1.01
C ARG A 732 -12.42 39.90 -0.17
N LYS A 733 -12.38 39.76 1.15
CA LYS A 733 -12.27 40.90 2.07
C LYS A 733 -10.98 41.69 1.83
N ALA A 734 -9.84 41.01 1.75
CA ALA A 734 -8.56 41.66 1.47
C ALA A 734 -8.52 42.32 0.08
N LEU A 735 -9.14 41.71 -0.92
CA LEU A 735 -9.26 42.29 -2.27
C LEU A 735 -10.11 43.57 -2.26
N SER A 736 -11.22 43.59 -1.50
CA SER A 736 -12.04 44.79 -1.32
C SER A 736 -11.29 45.91 -0.58
N ASP A 737 -10.56 45.57 0.48
CA ASP A 737 -9.81 46.53 1.30
C ASP A 737 -8.67 47.17 0.48
N THR A 738 -7.91 46.38 -0.28
CA THR A 738 -6.84 46.88 -1.17
C THR A 738 -7.34 47.67 -2.38
N ALA A 739 -8.55 47.38 -2.86
CA ALA A 739 -9.22 48.19 -3.88
C ALA A 739 -9.62 49.58 -3.35
N LYS A 740 -10.03 49.69 -2.08
CA LYS A 740 -10.35 50.97 -1.42
C LYS A 740 -9.10 51.82 -1.19
N ASP A 741 -7.96 51.19 -0.92
CA ASP A 741 -6.67 51.87 -0.70
C ASP A 741 -5.95 52.29 -2.00
N GLY A 742 -6.57 52.09 -3.17
CA GLY A 742 -6.01 52.47 -4.47
C GLY A 742 -4.80 51.64 -4.95
N ARG A 743 -4.44 50.56 -4.23
CA ARG A 743 -3.30 49.69 -4.55
C ARG A 743 -3.69 48.48 -5.42
N GLY A 744 -4.98 48.15 -5.49
CA GLY A 744 -5.48 47.01 -6.27
C GLY A 744 -4.85 45.67 -5.87
N GLY A 745 -4.87 44.69 -6.79
CA GLY A 745 -4.38 43.32 -6.54
C GLY A 745 -2.89 43.21 -6.16
N GLN A 746 -2.07 44.22 -6.48
CA GLN A 746 -0.63 44.27 -6.16
C GLN A 746 -0.36 44.49 -4.66
N GLY A 747 -1.34 44.93 -3.87
CA GLY A 747 -1.21 45.10 -2.42
C GLY A 747 -1.45 43.84 -1.59
N LEU A 748 -2.06 42.78 -2.16
CA LEU A 748 -2.46 41.60 -1.36
C LEU A 748 -1.28 40.80 -0.82
N SER A 749 -0.19 40.67 -1.59
CA SER A 749 1.02 39.97 -1.14
C SER A 749 1.71 40.65 0.05
N SER A 750 1.48 41.96 0.23
CA SER A 750 1.96 42.73 1.39
C SER A 750 1.04 42.64 2.61
N ALA A 751 -0.22 42.23 2.42
CA ALA A 751 -1.26 42.22 3.47
C ALA A 751 -1.63 40.82 3.96
N LEU A 752 -1.36 39.78 3.17
CA LEU A 752 -1.69 38.39 3.46
C LEU A 752 -0.47 37.47 3.28
N LYS A 753 -0.51 36.35 3.99
CA LYS A 753 0.38 35.20 3.78
C LYS A 753 -0.49 33.97 3.47
N ALA A 754 -0.08 33.20 2.46
CA ALA A 754 -0.68 31.90 2.15
C ALA A 754 0.29 30.78 2.49
N GLU A 755 -0.17 29.81 3.28
CA GLU A 755 0.55 28.57 3.58
C GLU A 755 -0.20 27.41 2.93
N VAL A 756 0.47 26.65 2.06
CA VAL A 756 -0.07 25.41 1.49
C VAL A 756 0.28 24.28 2.48
N PRO A 757 -0.70 23.71 3.20
CA PRO A 757 -0.42 22.65 4.16
C PRO A 757 -0.04 21.36 3.45
N LYS A 758 0.74 20.52 4.13
CA LYS A 758 0.88 19.12 3.74
C LYS A 758 -0.46 18.37 3.89
N PRO A 759 -0.70 17.28 3.14
CA PRO A 759 -1.96 16.52 3.18
C PRO A 759 -2.35 16.05 4.58
N ASP A 760 -1.38 15.57 5.36
CA ASP A 760 -1.55 15.10 6.75
C ASP A 760 -1.93 16.20 7.75
N LYS A 761 -1.67 17.47 7.40
CA LYS A 761 -2.03 18.66 8.19
C LYS A 761 -3.37 19.28 7.78
N GLY A 762 -4.01 18.74 6.75
CA GLY A 762 -5.35 19.11 6.30
C GLY A 762 -6.45 18.38 7.09
N TYR A 763 -7.71 18.69 6.79
CA TYR A 763 -8.83 17.87 7.28
C TYR A 763 -8.95 16.58 6.48
N HIS A 764 -8.65 16.62 5.19
CA HIS A 764 -8.72 15.47 4.28
C HIS A 764 -7.55 15.51 3.30
N GLU A 765 -6.91 14.37 3.06
CA GLU A 765 -5.64 14.29 2.32
C GLU A 765 -5.76 14.65 0.82
N TRP A 766 -6.97 14.52 0.25
CA TRP A 766 -7.23 14.92 -1.15
C TRP A 766 -7.55 16.42 -1.32
N TRP A 767 -7.86 17.14 -0.23
CA TRP A 767 -8.37 18.52 -0.27
C TRP A 767 -7.39 19.48 0.43
N ILE A 768 -6.37 19.90 -0.31
CA ILE A 768 -5.31 20.79 0.15
C ILE A 768 -5.82 22.23 0.14
N VAL A 769 -6.50 22.62 1.22
CA VAL A 769 -7.02 23.97 1.41
C VAL A 769 -5.89 24.89 1.92
N PRO A 770 -5.54 25.97 1.20
CA PRO A 770 -4.50 26.89 1.66
C PRO A 770 -4.96 27.65 2.92
N ARG A 771 -4.06 27.83 3.88
CA ARG A 771 -4.27 28.65 5.08
C ARG A 771 -3.89 30.08 4.77
N ILE A 772 -4.86 30.99 4.92
CA ILE A 772 -4.71 32.40 4.56
C ILE A 772 -4.75 33.22 5.84
N THR A 773 -3.62 33.84 6.18
CA THR A 773 -3.47 34.70 7.36
C THR A 773 -3.14 36.13 6.96
N ARG A 774 -3.45 37.09 7.83
CA ARG A 774 -2.93 38.46 7.66
C ARG A 774 -1.42 38.45 7.90
N ALA A 775 -0.68 39.15 7.04
CA ALA A 775 0.77 39.26 7.09
C ALA A 775 1.25 40.01 8.34
#